data_AF-A0A843VAG7-F1
#
_entry.id   AF-A0A843VAG7-F1
#
_cell.length_a   1.000
_cell.length_b   1.000
_cell.length_c   1.000
_cell.angle_alpha   90.00
_cell.angle_beta   90.00
_cell.angle_gamma   90.00
#
_symmetry.space_group_name_H-M   'P 1'
#
loop_
_entity.id
_entity.type
_entity.pdbx_description
1 polymer ?
#
loop_
_entity_poly.entity_id
_entity_poly.type
_entity_poly.pdbx_seq_one_letter_code
_entity_poly.pdbx_strand_id
1 'polypeptide(L)'
;MAVSGPPRIPGAPLLPFLLVALCCCFQDLRSDARTLDRREVAALKLVAEKLKIPQTLWNFSVDPCRDWVPTIGSRLVSSNLTCGDCNTATNVCHVVNIELRGQNLTGVLPEEFGNLTSLTKIDLSRNYINGTIPATAWTSLPLRIITLVGNRLSGPIPEAIGKITTLQSLVLDDNMLQGSLPRALGSLTNLATLILSANNFTGELPETLGNLKNLVDFRINGNDISGKLPSFIGNWTKLDRLDMQGTSLEGPFPIFPQTITQLRISDLKKADGSFPPVQNMLMRNLILRNCSMSGPIPEYLGTMASLDTLDLSFNSLTGAIPSSFENLRGQISKMYLNSNKLTGSIPIWIRTSTRKLDVSDNTFTDITSAPKNCRADNHLDACLRKGLPCSGKAKNYQLFINCGGSKVTVDNNEYEGDTSPQGPSTYYLSESGRWAYSSTGDLMSESDLGYIEQNASVLTMPEPRLYMSARFSPLSLKYYGLCLQNGNYTVKLHFAEIIFTDDQTFLGVGRRVFDVSIQGKKVLKDFNIAEVANGASNEVTKSFTTLVEDNTLEIHFQWGGKGTNAVPYRGVHGPLISAISVTPNFRPKLDENKFPVAAIVGTIVGSCVLAVLILAIFLWFWPRRKNIEKNEIRDLQLLIGYFSLKKIKAATRNFDPSNKIGEGGFGQVYKGVLPDGSLIAVKQLSSKSKQGSREFVNEIVMISALQHPNLVKLLGCCIEGSQLFLIYEYMENNSLARALFGSEGINLTLDWQTRRKICLGIARGLAYLHEESRLKIVHRDIKATNILLDEDLNAKISDFGLAKLDEHGSTHISTRIAGTMGYMAPEYAMKGYLTDKADVYSFGVLTLEIITGKSNTNYLPEEYLFDLLDWAHMLQKQGSLHKLVDPVLATNYSEDEALQLLNVSLVCTNKFPLRRPPMSTVVSMLEGRTPVRVPSMEYRVQVTHADGDCVNSSSSTHSSREYPS
;
A
#
# COMPACT_ATOMS: atom_id res chain seq x y z
N MET A 1 38.36 40.39 40.21
CA MET A 1 39.16 41.47 40.83
C MET A 1 40.64 41.13 40.69
N ALA A 2 41.53 42.09 40.95
CA ALA A 2 43.00 41.99 40.96
C ALA A 2 43.52 41.05 42.08
N VAL A 3 44.80 40.64 42.25
CA VAL A 3 46.13 40.73 41.54
C VAL A 3 47.02 39.60 42.18
N SER A 4 48.20 39.14 41.73
CA SER A 4 49.33 39.62 40.88
C SER A 4 49.76 38.54 39.85
N GLY A 5 50.97 38.45 39.25
CA GLY A 5 52.19 39.28 39.30
C GLY A 5 53.29 38.82 38.31
N PRO A 6 54.21 39.69 37.84
CA PRO A 6 55.36 39.39 36.93
C PRO A 6 56.73 39.43 37.69
N PRO A 7 57.97 39.46 37.08
CA PRO A 7 58.41 39.51 35.65
C PRO A 7 59.57 38.50 35.26
N ARG A 8 59.88 38.18 33.97
CA ARG A 8 60.96 38.67 33.02
C ARG A 8 62.45 38.54 33.52
N ILE A 9 63.57 38.37 32.77
CA ILE A 9 64.04 38.27 31.33
C ILE A 9 65.60 38.04 31.30
N PRO A 10 66.38 37.69 30.22
CA PRO A 10 66.21 36.89 28.97
C PRO A 10 67.46 35.98 28.60
N GLY A 11 67.59 35.53 27.32
CA GLY A 11 68.88 35.23 26.62
C GLY A 11 69.49 33.82 26.79
N ALA A 12 70.34 33.27 25.90
CA ALA A 12 70.89 33.69 24.60
C ALA A 12 71.24 32.43 23.71
N PRO A 13 71.59 32.54 22.39
CA PRO A 13 71.46 31.42 21.43
C PRO A 13 72.75 30.88 20.75
N LEU A 14 72.59 29.78 19.97
CA LEU A 14 73.49 29.15 18.95
C LEU A 14 74.78 28.45 19.48
N LEU A 15 74.97 27.12 19.33
CA LEU A 15 75.36 26.30 18.14
C LEU A 15 76.87 26.40 17.75
N PRO A 16 77.54 25.36 17.16
CA PRO A 16 77.04 24.02 16.78
C PRO A 16 78.01 22.79 16.92
N PHE A 17 77.47 21.60 16.62
CA PHE A 17 78.08 20.45 15.88
C PHE A 17 79.16 19.49 16.47
N LEU A 18 79.12 18.27 15.89
CA LEU A 18 80.07 17.14 15.90
C LEU A 18 80.65 16.63 17.25
N LEU A 19 80.11 15.48 17.73
CA LEU A 19 80.90 14.24 17.92
C LEU A 19 80.06 13.03 18.40
N VAL A 20 78.95 13.25 19.12
CA VAL A 20 78.16 12.17 19.77
C VAL A 20 77.04 11.63 18.86
N ALA A 21 77.37 11.24 17.62
CA ALA A 21 76.38 10.89 16.59
C ALA A 21 76.62 9.56 15.85
N LEU A 22 77.62 8.76 16.24
CA LEU A 22 78.11 7.64 15.42
C LEU A 22 78.27 6.26 16.12
N CYS A 23 77.88 6.12 17.39
CA CYS A 23 77.93 4.83 18.12
C CYS A 23 76.56 4.29 18.58
N CYS A 24 75.45 4.85 18.07
CA CYS A 24 74.09 4.36 18.35
C CYS A 24 73.35 3.84 17.10
N CYS A 25 74.07 3.62 15.99
CA CYS A 25 73.56 2.87 14.84
C CYS A 25 73.89 1.38 15.04
N PHE A 26 72.96 0.50 14.67
CA PHE A 26 73.07 -0.97 14.79
C PHE A 26 73.10 -1.53 16.23
N GLN A 27 72.03 -1.26 16.98
CA GLN A 27 71.34 -2.36 17.66
C GLN A 27 69.97 -2.55 17.01
N ASP A 28 69.73 -3.74 16.44
CA ASP A 28 68.45 -4.12 15.83
C ASP A 28 67.36 -4.28 16.91
N LEU A 29 66.71 -3.19 17.29
CA LEU A 29 65.33 -3.23 17.78
C LEU A 29 64.37 -3.35 16.60
N ARG A 30 64.45 -4.51 15.92
CA ARG A 30 63.34 -4.97 15.08
C ARG A 30 62.12 -5.15 15.98
N SER A 31 61.14 -4.27 15.84
CA SER A 31 59.80 -4.60 16.29
C SER A 31 59.30 -5.73 15.39
N ASP A 32 59.23 -6.94 15.95
CA ASP A 32 58.76 -8.13 15.24
C ASP A 32 57.30 -7.94 14.83
N ALA A 33 57.11 -7.49 13.59
CA ALA A 33 55.82 -7.14 13.05
C ALA A 33 55.00 -8.42 12.84
N ARG A 34 53.98 -8.59 13.70
CA ARG A 34 53.01 -9.67 13.56
C ARG A 34 52.20 -9.50 12.29
N THR A 35 51.86 -10.61 11.64
CA THR A 35 51.17 -10.66 10.34
C THR A 35 50.08 -11.72 10.31
N LEU A 36 49.12 -11.59 9.40
CA LEU A 36 48.04 -12.56 9.20
C LEU A 36 48.52 -13.76 8.36
N ASP A 37 48.01 -14.97 8.67
CA ASP A 37 48.25 -16.14 7.82
C ASP A 37 47.76 -15.90 6.37
N ARG A 38 48.59 -16.27 5.39
CA ARG A 38 48.31 -16.03 3.96
C ARG A 38 47.04 -16.72 3.46
N ARG A 39 46.61 -17.83 4.07
CA ARG A 39 45.37 -18.53 3.76
C ARG A 39 44.17 -17.75 4.28
N GLU A 40 44.28 -17.13 5.45
CA GLU A 40 43.25 -16.24 6.00
C GLU A 40 43.15 -14.95 5.19
N VAL A 41 44.28 -14.37 4.74
CA VAL A 41 44.27 -13.25 3.77
C VAL A 41 43.57 -13.64 2.46
N ALA A 42 43.75 -14.86 1.97
CA ALA A 42 43.06 -15.35 0.77
C ALA A 42 41.54 -15.56 1.02
N ALA A 43 41.17 -16.11 2.17
CA ALA A 43 39.77 -16.27 2.57
C ALA A 43 39.07 -14.91 2.74
N LEU A 44 39.72 -13.93 3.38
CA LEU A 44 39.20 -12.56 3.51
C LEU A 44 38.98 -11.87 2.16
N LYS A 45 39.80 -12.14 1.15
CA LYS A 45 39.57 -11.62 -0.23
C LYS A 45 38.30 -12.19 -0.86
N LEU A 46 38.04 -13.49 -0.68
CA LEU A 46 36.81 -14.12 -1.15
C LEU A 46 35.59 -13.61 -0.35
N VAL A 47 35.70 -13.49 0.98
CA VAL A 47 34.69 -12.84 1.84
C VAL A 47 34.35 -11.42 1.33
N ALA A 48 35.37 -10.63 0.98
CA ALA A 48 35.18 -9.29 0.40
C ALA A 48 34.46 -9.32 -0.96
N GLU A 49 34.74 -10.29 -1.82
CA GLU A 49 34.05 -10.47 -3.10
C GLU A 49 32.57 -10.84 -2.88
N LYS A 50 32.28 -11.85 -2.04
CA LYS A 50 30.92 -12.35 -1.77
C LYS A 50 30.02 -11.31 -1.08
N LEU A 51 30.58 -10.51 -0.18
CA LEU A 51 29.91 -9.40 0.53
C LEU A 51 30.06 -8.04 -0.19
N LYS A 52 30.69 -8.01 -1.37
CA LYS A 52 30.95 -6.81 -2.19
C LYS A 52 31.57 -5.64 -1.39
N ILE A 53 32.50 -5.96 -0.49
CA ILE A 53 33.17 -4.99 0.37
C ILE A 53 34.09 -4.10 -0.52
N PRO A 54 33.93 -2.77 -0.50
CA PRO A 54 34.76 -1.90 -1.33
C PRO A 54 36.19 -1.83 -0.79
N GLN A 55 37.17 -1.62 -1.70
CA GLN A 55 38.59 -1.46 -1.34
C GLN A 55 38.86 -0.25 -0.45
N THR A 56 37.93 0.71 -0.37
CA THR A 56 37.96 1.84 0.58
C THR A 56 37.65 1.42 2.02
N LEU A 57 37.03 0.26 2.24
CA LEU A 57 36.78 -0.31 3.56
C LEU A 57 37.81 -1.41 3.89
N TRP A 58 38.05 -2.35 2.98
CA TRP A 58 39.02 -3.45 3.14
C TRP A 58 40.11 -3.36 2.07
N ASN A 59 41.23 -2.70 2.41
CA ASN A 59 42.39 -2.52 1.52
C ASN A 59 43.40 -3.66 1.70
N PHE A 60 43.49 -4.57 0.73
CA PHE A 60 44.43 -5.71 0.77
C PHE A 60 45.86 -5.40 0.29
N SER A 61 46.24 -4.13 0.19
CA SER A 61 47.61 -3.67 -0.10
C SER A 61 48.50 -3.61 1.16
N VAL A 62 47.90 -3.80 2.35
CA VAL A 62 48.53 -3.77 3.68
C VAL A 62 48.07 -4.98 4.50
N ASP A 63 48.67 -5.25 5.65
CA ASP A 63 48.31 -6.44 6.46
C ASP A 63 47.03 -6.19 7.27
N PRO A 64 45.99 -7.05 7.17
CA PRO A 64 44.70 -6.84 7.85
C PRO A 64 44.74 -6.88 9.39
N CYS A 65 45.73 -7.51 10.01
CA CYS A 65 45.88 -7.55 11.47
C CYS A 65 46.68 -6.37 12.03
N ARG A 66 47.55 -5.79 11.19
CA ARG A 66 48.53 -4.77 11.60
C ARG A 66 48.08 -3.36 11.21
N ASP A 67 47.60 -3.19 9.98
CA ASP A 67 47.51 -1.90 9.31
C ASP A 67 46.06 -1.44 9.05
N TRP A 68 45.06 -2.31 9.23
CA TRP A 68 43.65 -1.93 9.18
C TRP A 68 43.22 -1.22 10.47
N VAL A 69 42.96 0.08 10.40
CA VAL A 69 42.44 0.86 11.52
C VAL A 69 40.93 0.60 11.68
N PRO A 70 40.45 0.15 12.87
CA PRO A 70 39.03 -0.04 13.11
C PRO A 70 38.24 1.26 12.92
N THR A 71 37.19 1.22 12.11
CA THR A 71 36.29 2.35 11.91
C THR A 71 35.33 2.44 13.09
N ILE A 72 35.72 3.17 14.14
CA ILE A 72 34.91 3.40 15.34
C ILE A 72 33.73 4.33 15.00
N GLY A 73 32.67 3.74 14.46
CA GLY A 73 31.40 4.40 14.23
C GLY A 73 30.50 4.41 15.47
N SER A 74 29.26 4.85 15.28
CA SER A 74 28.25 4.91 16.35
C SER A 74 27.72 3.51 16.75
N ARG A 75 26.76 3.46 17.69
CA ARG A 75 25.97 2.24 17.95
C ARG A 75 25.35 1.59 16.69
N LEU A 76 25.25 2.32 15.56
CA LEU A 76 24.65 1.85 14.32
C LEU A 76 25.65 1.45 13.22
N VAL A 77 26.91 1.91 13.27
CA VAL A 77 27.92 1.67 12.21
C VAL A 77 29.25 1.23 12.84
N SER A 78 29.92 0.23 12.27
CA SER A 78 31.24 -0.26 12.71
C SER A 78 31.91 -1.07 11.61
N SER A 79 33.22 -0.95 11.46
CA SER A 79 34.03 -1.87 10.65
C SER A 79 35.29 -2.19 11.43
N ASN A 80 35.39 -3.43 11.91
CA ASN A 80 36.45 -3.89 12.78
C ASN A 80 36.77 -5.36 12.50
N LEU A 81 38.03 -5.66 12.28
CA LEU A 81 38.58 -7.01 12.22
C LEU A 81 39.60 -7.14 13.36
N THR A 82 39.43 -8.13 14.21
CA THR A 82 40.36 -8.38 15.34
C THR A 82 41.09 -9.68 15.11
N CYS A 83 42.42 -9.63 15.20
CA CYS A 83 43.26 -10.81 15.21
C CYS A 83 43.68 -11.19 16.64
N GLY A 84 43.73 -12.48 16.91
CA GLY A 84 44.15 -13.10 18.16
C GLY A 84 45.06 -14.30 17.88
N ASP A 85 45.23 -15.15 18.90
CA ASP A 85 46.02 -16.40 18.84
C ASP A 85 47.40 -16.25 18.16
N CYS A 86 48.04 -15.10 18.36
CA CYS A 86 49.34 -14.80 17.78
C CYS A 86 50.42 -15.75 18.32
N ASN A 87 50.92 -16.63 17.46
CA ASN A 87 51.99 -17.57 17.79
C ASN A 87 53.29 -16.78 18.01
N THR A 88 53.79 -16.78 19.25
CA THR A 88 54.97 -16.01 19.67
C THR A 88 56.30 -16.50 19.07
N ALA A 89 56.32 -17.69 18.46
CA ALA A 89 57.51 -18.23 17.78
C ALA A 89 57.51 -17.96 16.26
N THR A 90 56.37 -17.67 15.64
CA THR A 90 56.27 -17.39 14.20
C THR A 90 55.80 -15.97 13.86
N ASN A 91 55.30 -15.22 14.85
CA ASN A 91 54.64 -13.92 14.70
C ASN A 91 53.43 -13.92 13.74
N VAL A 92 52.83 -15.10 13.49
CA VAL A 92 51.56 -15.23 12.76
C VAL A 92 50.39 -15.11 13.73
N CYS A 93 49.39 -14.30 13.39
CA CYS A 93 48.11 -14.18 14.09
C CYS A 93 46.95 -14.70 13.22
N HIS A 94 45.81 -14.97 13.85
CA HIS A 94 44.60 -15.50 13.22
C HIS A 94 43.39 -14.59 13.49
N VAL A 95 42.41 -14.52 12.59
CA VAL A 95 41.21 -13.70 12.78
C VAL A 95 40.29 -14.33 13.83
N VAL A 96 39.98 -13.58 14.89
CA VAL A 96 39.09 -14.02 15.98
C VAL A 96 37.73 -13.32 15.99
N ASN A 97 37.64 -12.09 15.46
CA ASN A 97 36.38 -11.33 15.33
C ASN A 97 36.28 -10.63 13.98
N ILE A 98 35.08 -10.65 13.38
CA ILE A 98 34.70 -9.78 12.26
C ILE A 98 33.40 -9.04 12.63
N GLU A 99 33.42 -7.72 12.54
CA GLU A 99 32.28 -6.83 12.75
C GLU A 99 32.17 -5.83 11.59
N LEU A 100 31.13 -5.95 10.78
CA LEU A 100 30.82 -5.11 9.61
C LEU A 100 29.39 -4.58 9.75
N ARG A 101 29.15 -3.77 10.79
CA ARG A 101 27.81 -3.26 11.11
C ARG A 101 27.49 -1.98 10.33
N GLY A 102 26.30 -1.89 9.75
CA GLY A 102 25.79 -0.63 9.17
C GLY A 102 26.52 -0.19 7.89
N GLN A 103 27.09 -1.14 7.14
CA GLN A 103 27.98 -0.87 5.99
C GLN A 103 27.26 -0.95 4.63
N ASN A 104 25.95 -1.24 4.61
CA ASN A 104 25.14 -1.45 3.41
C ASN A 104 25.72 -2.51 2.43
N LEU A 105 26.39 -3.53 2.97
CA LEU A 105 26.96 -4.62 2.17
C LEU A 105 25.86 -5.43 1.47
N THR A 106 26.15 -5.88 0.25
CA THR A 106 25.23 -6.64 -0.61
C THR A 106 25.89 -7.94 -1.06
N GLY A 107 25.12 -8.88 -1.62
CA GLY A 107 25.61 -10.21 -1.94
C GLY A 107 25.20 -11.22 -0.88
N VAL A 108 26.02 -12.24 -0.62
CA VAL A 108 25.63 -13.43 0.16
C VAL A 108 26.57 -13.71 1.32
N LEU A 109 26.09 -14.47 2.31
CA LEU A 109 26.92 -14.98 3.41
C LEU A 109 28.02 -15.90 2.86
N PRO A 110 29.32 -15.59 3.08
CA PRO A 110 30.43 -16.42 2.63
C PRO A 110 30.48 -17.78 3.35
N GLU A 111 30.76 -18.82 2.59
CA GLU A 111 31.19 -20.12 3.15
C GLU A 111 32.66 -20.02 3.60
N GLU A 112 33.43 -19.13 2.98
CA GLU A 112 34.86 -18.93 3.16
C GLU A 112 35.25 -18.45 4.58
N PHE A 113 34.30 -17.99 5.40
CA PHE A 113 34.50 -17.83 6.85
C PHE A 113 34.93 -19.14 7.52
N GLY A 114 34.53 -20.30 7.00
CA GLY A 114 34.96 -21.63 7.46
C GLY A 114 36.48 -21.87 7.41
N ASN A 115 37.21 -21.06 6.64
CA ASN A 115 38.66 -21.11 6.55
C ASN A 115 39.38 -20.28 7.63
N LEU A 116 38.65 -19.46 8.40
CA LEU A 116 39.20 -18.62 9.48
C LEU A 116 39.09 -19.38 10.81
N THR A 117 40.00 -20.32 11.05
CA THR A 117 39.79 -21.38 12.06
C THR A 117 39.70 -20.90 13.52
N SER A 118 40.21 -19.71 13.85
CA SER A 118 40.07 -19.09 15.18
C SER A 118 38.85 -18.17 15.32
N LEU A 119 37.97 -18.07 14.32
CA LEU A 119 36.87 -17.11 14.31
C LEU A 119 35.80 -17.40 15.38
N THR A 120 35.65 -16.49 16.35
CA THR A 120 34.70 -16.59 17.47
C THR A 120 33.50 -15.65 17.37
N LYS A 121 33.60 -14.53 16.66
CA LYS A 121 32.52 -13.57 16.44
C LYS A 121 32.34 -13.25 14.95
N ILE A 122 31.09 -13.36 14.48
CA ILE A 122 30.59 -12.76 13.24
C ILE A 122 29.46 -11.78 13.59
N ASP A 123 29.61 -10.51 13.22
CA ASP A 123 28.57 -9.49 13.30
C ASP A 123 28.46 -8.75 11.96
N LEU A 124 27.42 -9.09 11.18
CA LEU A 124 27.12 -8.48 9.87
C LEU A 124 25.78 -7.71 9.93
N SER A 125 25.42 -7.21 11.11
CA SER A 125 24.15 -6.54 11.33
C SER A 125 24.01 -5.27 10.48
N ARG A 126 22.78 -4.94 10.05
CA ARG A 126 22.43 -3.70 9.35
C ARG A 126 23.17 -3.60 8.01
N ASN A 127 22.91 -4.56 7.13
CA ASN A 127 23.35 -4.57 5.75
C ASN A 127 22.18 -4.97 4.82
N TYR A 128 22.47 -5.30 3.57
CA TYR A 128 21.50 -5.73 2.56
C TYR A 128 21.90 -7.12 1.99
N ILE A 129 22.49 -7.95 2.84
CA ILE A 129 22.98 -9.29 2.50
C ILE A 129 21.77 -10.22 2.31
N ASN A 130 21.80 -11.06 1.27
CA ASN A 130 20.74 -11.99 0.91
C ASN A 130 21.25 -13.44 0.82
N GLY A 131 20.40 -14.35 0.33
CA GLY A 131 20.67 -15.78 0.29
C GLY A 131 20.40 -16.48 1.63
N THR A 132 20.91 -17.70 1.77
CA THR A 132 20.70 -18.54 2.95
C THR A 132 21.88 -18.50 3.92
N ILE A 133 21.68 -18.99 5.15
CA ILE A 133 22.80 -19.23 6.08
C ILE A 133 23.57 -20.48 5.60
N PRO A 134 24.92 -20.44 5.45
CA PRO A 134 25.72 -21.57 5.00
C PRO A 134 25.48 -22.85 5.82
N ALA A 135 25.18 -23.95 5.14
CA ALA A 135 24.63 -25.14 5.78
C ALA A 135 25.65 -25.96 6.58
N THR A 136 26.93 -25.94 6.19
CA THR A 136 27.99 -26.76 6.81
C THR A 136 29.29 -25.99 7.06
N ALA A 137 29.62 -24.98 6.25
CA ALA A 137 30.92 -24.32 6.26
C ALA A 137 31.32 -23.70 7.61
N TRP A 138 30.35 -23.22 8.40
CA TRP A 138 30.63 -22.61 9.71
C TRP A 138 30.67 -23.63 10.86
N THR A 139 30.38 -24.91 10.62
CA THR A 139 30.11 -25.90 11.69
C THR A 139 31.35 -26.43 12.41
N SER A 140 32.54 -26.17 11.86
CA SER A 140 33.85 -26.46 12.46
C SER A 140 34.44 -25.28 13.25
N LEU A 141 33.82 -24.09 13.19
CA LEU A 141 34.38 -22.87 13.79
C LEU A 141 34.05 -22.77 15.29
N PRO A 142 34.95 -22.18 16.12
CA PRO A 142 34.72 -21.95 17.56
C PRO A 142 33.80 -20.74 17.82
N LEU A 143 32.77 -20.55 16.99
CA LEU A 143 31.86 -19.40 17.04
C LEU A 143 31.10 -19.37 18.36
N ARG A 144 31.15 -18.20 19.01
CA ARG A 144 30.43 -17.84 20.24
C ARG A 144 29.29 -16.87 19.95
N ILE A 145 29.48 -15.98 18.98
CA ILE A 145 28.53 -14.91 18.63
C ILE A 145 28.30 -14.91 17.13
N ILE A 146 27.04 -15.08 16.72
CA ILE A 146 26.55 -14.85 15.36
C ILE A 146 25.44 -13.79 15.44
N THR A 147 25.67 -12.64 14.82
CA THR A 147 24.74 -11.50 14.79
C THR A 147 24.51 -11.05 13.35
N LEU A 148 23.30 -11.22 12.83
CA LEU A 148 22.94 -10.98 11.42
C LEU A 148 21.72 -10.04 11.28
N VAL A 149 21.41 -9.26 12.31
CA VAL A 149 20.20 -8.42 12.43
C VAL A 149 20.02 -7.49 11.25
N GLY A 150 18.82 -7.38 10.69
CA GLY A 150 18.55 -6.37 9.67
C GLY A 150 19.30 -6.68 8.37
N ASN A 151 18.93 -7.79 7.74
CA ASN A 151 19.41 -8.24 6.44
C ASN A 151 18.26 -8.87 5.64
N ARG A 152 18.53 -9.34 4.42
CA ARG A 152 17.57 -10.02 3.54
C ARG A 152 17.84 -11.52 3.43
N LEU A 153 18.31 -12.14 4.53
CA LEU A 153 18.56 -13.58 4.59
C LEU A 153 17.24 -14.36 4.54
N SER A 154 17.23 -15.49 3.86
CA SER A 154 16.05 -16.31 3.60
C SER A 154 16.32 -17.81 3.76
N GLY A 155 15.27 -18.63 3.60
CA GLY A 155 15.35 -20.07 3.85
C GLY A 155 15.36 -20.43 5.35
N PRO A 156 15.54 -21.72 5.68
CA PRO A 156 15.53 -22.19 7.07
C PRO A 156 16.86 -21.92 7.79
N ILE A 157 16.82 -21.94 9.13
CA ILE A 157 18.02 -22.15 9.95
C ILE A 157 18.52 -23.58 9.67
N PRO A 158 19.78 -23.79 9.26
CA PRO A 158 20.30 -25.15 9.04
C PRO A 158 20.40 -25.96 10.34
N GLU A 159 19.92 -27.20 10.36
CA GLU A 159 20.06 -28.13 11.51
C GLU A 159 21.52 -28.26 11.98
N ALA A 160 22.49 -28.18 11.07
CA ALA A 160 23.90 -28.31 11.44
C ALA A 160 24.45 -27.14 12.30
N ILE A 161 23.73 -26.02 12.45
CA ILE A 161 24.08 -24.97 13.43
C ILE A 161 24.12 -25.56 14.85
N GLY A 162 23.31 -26.57 15.17
CA GLY A 162 23.35 -27.27 16.46
C GLY A 162 24.67 -27.97 16.77
N LYS A 163 25.58 -28.13 15.80
CA LYS A 163 26.95 -28.63 16.02
C LYS A 163 27.88 -27.59 16.64
N ILE A 164 27.57 -26.30 16.51
CA ILE A 164 28.41 -25.19 17.00
C ILE A 164 28.14 -24.98 18.50
N THR A 165 28.46 -25.99 19.31
CA THR A 165 28.15 -26.04 20.75
C THR A 165 28.86 -24.96 21.58
N THR A 166 29.82 -24.24 20.98
CA THR A 166 30.45 -23.04 21.53
C THR A 166 29.57 -21.79 21.51
N LEU A 167 28.42 -21.80 20.81
CA LEU A 167 27.55 -20.63 20.69
C LEU A 167 26.99 -20.17 22.04
N GLN A 168 27.13 -18.88 22.28
CA GLN A 168 26.63 -18.14 23.44
C GLN A 168 25.54 -17.13 23.01
N SER A 169 25.58 -16.63 21.77
CA SER A 169 24.60 -15.69 21.22
C SER A 169 24.31 -15.98 19.74
N LEU A 170 23.03 -16.20 19.41
CA LEU A 170 22.53 -16.34 18.04
C LEU A 170 21.39 -15.33 17.81
N VAL A 171 21.63 -14.35 16.95
CA VAL A 171 20.79 -13.14 16.82
C VAL A 171 20.52 -12.90 15.33
N LEU A 172 19.28 -13.17 14.91
CA LEU A 172 18.86 -13.27 13.51
C LEU A 172 17.62 -12.38 13.21
N ASP A 173 17.28 -11.43 14.07
CA ASP A 173 16.07 -10.60 13.90
C ASP A 173 16.08 -9.68 12.66
N ASP A 174 14.90 -9.21 12.28
CA ASP A 174 14.67 -8.35 11.09
C ASP A 174 15.27 -8.96 9.81
N ASN A 175 14.80 -10.16 9.44
CA ASN A 175 15.22 -10.93 8.26
C ASN A 175 14.01 -11.61 7.58
N MET A 176 14.25 -12.47 6.58
CA MET A 176 13.22 -13.22 5.82
C MET A 176 13.38 -14.75 5.99
N LEU A 177 13.99 -15.22 7.09
CA LEU A 177 14.17 -16.66 7.36
C LEU A 177 12.82 -17.32 7.62
N GLN A 178 12.65 -18.57 7.20
CA GLN A 178 11.33 -19.22 7.10
C GLN A 178 11.34 -20.71 7.46
N GLY A 179 10.14 -21.26 7.74
CA GLY A 179 9.94 -22.67 8.08
C GLY A 179 10.04 -22.95 9.58
N SER A 180 10.10 -24.23 9.94
CA SER A 180 10.17 -24.67 11.35
C SER A 180 11.54 -24.46 11.98
N LEU A 181 11.58 -24.15 13.27
CA LEU A 181 12.82 -24.09 14.02
C LEU A 181 13.46 -25.49 14.11
N PRO A 182 14.75 -25.65 13.74
CA PRO A 182 15.42 -26.96 13.73
C PRO A 182 15.60 -27.55 15.13
N ARG A 183 15.45 -28.87 15.26
CA ARG A 183 15.50 -29.57 16.56
C ARG A 183 16.90 -29.50 17.19
N ALA A 184 17.96 -29.43 16.39
CA ALA A 184 19.33 -29.35 16.86
C ALA A 184 19.69 -28.00 17.55
N LEU A 185 18.84 -26.97 17.51
CA LEU A 185 19.03 -25.78 18.36
C LEU A 185 19.08 -26.14 19.84
N GLY A 186 18.37 -27.20 20.27
CA GLY A 186 18.42 -27.73 21.63
C GLY A 186 19.75 -28.37 22.05
N SER A 187 20.71 -28.53 21.13
CA SER A 187 22.08 -28.98 21.41
C SER A 187 23.01 -27.84 21.84
N LEU A 188 22.61 -26.58 21.66
CA LEU A 188 23.41 -25.39 21.96
C LEU A 188 23.38 -25.03 23.46
N THR A 189 23.79 -25.95 24.33
CA THR A 189 23.61 -25.81 25.80
C THR A 189 24.33 -24.62 26.43
N ASN A 190 25.31 -24.00 25.74
CA ASN A 190 25.98 -22.76 26.15
C ASN A 190 25.24 -21.47 25.77
N LEU A 191 24.15 -21.55 25.00
CA LEU A 191 23.43 -20.41 24.43
C LEU A 191 22.72 -19.59 25.53
N ALA A 192 23.12 -18.32 25.65
CA ALA A 192 22.54 -17.34 26.57
C ALA A 192 21.55 -16.39 25.87
N THR A 193 21.72 -16.15 24.57
CA THR A 193 20.85 -15.26 23.78
C THR A 193 20.39 -15.97 22.51
N LEU A 194 19.07 -16.03 22.30
CA LEU A 194 18.45 -16.55 21.08
C LEU A 194 17.33 -15.62 20.62
N ILE A 195 17.63 -14.80 19.60
CA ILE A 195 16.72 -13.77 19.08
C ILE A 195 16.43 -14.06 17.61
N LEU A 196 15.16 -14.33 17.33
CA LEU A 196 14.63 -14.79 16.04
C LEU A 196 13.44 -13.95 15.56
N SER A 197 13.24 -12.77 16.16
CA SER A 197 12.05 -11.92 15.94
C SER A 197 11.97 -11.38 14.50
N ALA A 198 10.77 -10.99 14.06
CA ALA A 198 10.52 -10.33 12.76
C ALA A 198 11.07 -11.09 11.54
N ASN A 199 10.94 -12.42 11.55
CA ASN A 199 11.24 -13.31 10.42
C ASN A 199 9.93 -13.87 9.83
N ASN A 200 9.95 -15.07 9.27
CA ASN A 200 8.82 -15.78 8.69
C ASN A 200 8.77 -17.24 9.18
N PHE A 201 9.23 -17.50 10.41
CA PHE A 201 9.21 -18.84 11.03
C PHE A 201 7.79 -19.33 11.32
N THR A 202 7.58 -20.63 11.21
CA THR A 202 6.27 -21.31 11.30
C THR A 202 6.37 -22.62 12.09
N GLY A 203 5.24 -23.26 12.38
CA GLY A 203 5.21 -24.52 13.12
C GLY A 203 5.48 -24.33 14.62
N GLU A 204 5.67 -25.44 15.34
CA GLU A 204 5.77 -25.43 16.81
C GLU A 204 7.19 -25.18 17.33
N LEU A 205 7.30 -24.69 18.57
CA LEU A 205 8.58 -24.58 19.28
C LEU A 205 9.09 -25.98 19.68
N PRO A 206 10.30 -26.41 19.24
CA PRO A 206 10.79 -27.74 19.57
C PRO A 206 11.02 -27.95 21.07
N GLU A 207 10.50 -29.05 21.61
CA GLU A 207 10.75 -29.53 22.99
C GLU A 207 12.25 -29.58 23.37
N THR A 208 13.13 -29.80 22.39
CA THR A 208 14.58 -29.80 22.60
C THR A 208 15.12 -28.44 23.07
N LEU A 209 14.43 -27.33 22.83
CA LEU A 209 14.80 -26.02 23.37
C LEU A 209 14.72 -25.99 24.91
N GLY A 210 13.97 -26.89 25.55
CA GLY A 210 13.96 -27.07 27.01
C GLY A 210 15.31 -27.44 27.63
N ASN A 211 16.28 -27.87 26.82
CA ASN A 211 17.66 -28.15 27.24
C ASN A 211 18.53 -26.90 27.44
N LEU A 212 18.09 -25.73 26.96
CA LEU A 212 18.88 -24.49 26.96
C LEU A 212 18.93 -23.81 28.34
N LYS A 213 19.54 -24.48 29.32
CA LYS A 213 19.59 -24.04 30.74
C LYS A 213 20.38 -22.75 30.98
N ASN A 214 21.20 -22.32 30.00
CA ASN A 214 21.95 -21.08 30.07
C ASN A 214 21.21 -19.86 29.48
N LEU A 215 20.03 -20.05 28.90
CA LEU A 215 19.28 -19.02 28.19
C LEU A 215 18.82 -17.90 29.14
N VAL A 216 19.16 -16.66 28.78
CA VAL A 216 18.85 -15.41 29.50
C VAL A 216 17.85 -14.56 28.72
N ASP A 217 17.95 -14.54 27.39
CA ASP A 217 17.15 -13.69 26.51
C ASP A 217 16.61 -14.50 25.31
N PHE A 218 15.29 -14.71 25.27
CA PHE A 218 14.59 -15.45 24.20
C PHE A 218 13.50 -14.58 23.55
N ARG A 219 13.59 -14.36 22.23
CA ARG A 219 12.66 -13.47 21.52
C ARG A 219 12.26 -13.98 20.14
N ILE A 220 10.97 -14.26 19.97
CA ILE A 220 10.39 -14.82 18.74
C ILE A 220 9.27 -13.94 18.14
N ASN A 221 9.16 -12.68 18.57
CA ASN A 221 8.08 -11.76 18.17
C ASN A 221 7.86 -11.75 16.65
N GLY A 222 6.61 -11.60 16.21
CA GLY A 222 6.29 -11.31 14.81
C GLY A 222 6.65 -12.43 13.83
N ASN A 223 6.57 -13.68 14.28
CA ASN A 223 6.65 -14.89 13.45
C ASN A 223 5.35 -15.68 13.58
N ASP A 224 4.90 -16.34 12.52
CA ASP A 224 3.71 -17.21 12.54
C ASP A 224 3.98 -18.61 13.15
N ILE A 225 4.83 -18.66 14.19
CA ILE A 225 5.06 -19.81 15.06
C ILE A 225 3.76 -20.16 15.80
N SER A 226 3.37 -21.43 15.74
CA SER A 226 2.07 -21.95 16.15
C SER A 226 2.19 -23.02 17.24
N GLY A 227 1.06 -23.63 17.61
CA GLY A 227 1.01 -24.66 18.65
C GLY A 227 0.88 -24.06 20.04
N LYS A 228 1.12 -24.88 21.07
CA LYS A 228 0.93 -24.48 22.46
C LYS A 228 2.11 -23.68 23.00
N LEU A 229 1.84 -22.75 23.93
CA LEU A 229 2.85 -22.22 24.84
C LEU A 229 3.50 -23.39 25.61
N PRO A 230 4.80 -23.67 25.43
CA PRO A 230 5.38 -24.90 25.94
C PRO A 230 5.71 -24.83 27.44
N SER A 231 5.44 -25.92 28.16
CA SER A 231 5.73 -26.04 29.59
C SER A 231 7.24 -25.99 29.90
N PHE A 232 8.12 -26.29 28.93
CA PHE A 232 9.56 -26.20 29.11
C PHE A 232 10.10 -24.78 29.31
N ILE A 233 9.29 -23.72 29.18
CA ILE A 233 9.69 -22.35 29.51
C ILE A 233 10.06 -22.22 31.00
N GLY A 234 9.33 -22.88 31.91
CA GLY A 234 9.67 -22.97 33.34
C GLY A 234 11.00 -23.69 33.62
N ASN A 235 11.54 -24.36 32.60
CA ASN A 235 12.75 -25.16 32.65
C ASN A 235 14.02 -24.33 32.31
N TRP A 236 13.87 -23.05 31.94
CA TRP A 236 14.96 -22.08 31.65
C TRP A 236 15.30 -21.23 32.88
N THR A 237 16.04 -21.79 33.84
CA THR A 237 16.23 -21.19 35.18
C THR A 237 16.99 -19.85 35.21
N LYS A 238 17.66 -19.44 34.11
CA LYS A 238 18.41 -18.17 34.01
C LYS A 238 17.70 -17.08 33.19
N LEU A 239 16.48 -17.32 32.72
CA LEU A 239 15.80 -16.41 31.79
C LEU A 239 15.42 -15.08 32.46
N ASP A 240 15.99 -13.97 31.99
CA ASP A 240 15.57 -12.61 32.36
C ASP A 240 14.44 -12.11 31.46
N ARG A 241 14.50 -12.44 30.16
CA ARG A 241 13.63 -11.88 29.13
C ARG A 241 13.00 -12.91 28.21
N LEU A 242 11.69 -12.75 28.03
CA LEU A 242 10.85 -13.58 27.18
C LEU A 242 9.89 -12.72 26.35
N ASP A 243 10.13 -12.65 25.03
CA ASP A 243 9.28 -11.92 24.10
C ASP A 243 8.62 -12.85 23.04
N MET A 244 7.28 -12.94 23.04
CA MET A 244 6.45 -13.80 22.18
C MET A 244 5.23 -13.07 21.58
N GLN A 245 5.35 -11.77 21.32
CA GLN A 245 4.26 -10.94 20.77
C GLN A 245 3.98 -11.24 19.30
N GLY A 246 2.72 -11.17 18.87
CA GLY A 246 2.36 -11.30 17.45
C GLY A 246 2.70 -12.67 16.85
N THR A 247 2.58 -13.72 17.68
CA THR A 247 2.77 -15.11 17.28
C THR A 247 1.44 -15.78 16.92
N SER A 248 1.49 -17.03 16.50
CA SER A 248 0.32 -17.88 16.24
C SER A 248 0.05 -18.89 17.38
N LEU A 249 0.59 -18.64 18.58
CA LEU A 249 0.54 -19.52 19.74
C LEU A 249 -0.83 -19.57 20.45
N GLU A 250 -1.10 -20.67 21.16
CA GLU A 250 -2.30 -20.90 21.95
C GLU A 250 -2.02 -21.67 23.27
N GLY A 251 -3.06 -21.95 24.05
CA GLY A 251 -3.01 -22.66 25.32
C GLY A 251 -2.99 -21.74 26.56
N PRO A 252 -3.04 -22.33 27.76
CA PRO A 252 -2.85 -21.59 29.01
C PRO A 252 -1.39 -21.11 29.12
N PHE A 253 -1.15 -20.13 29.99
CA PHE A 253 0.21 -19.73 30.32
C PHE A 253 0.97 -20.86 31.04
N PRO A 254 2.26 -21.09 30.72
CA PRO A 254 3.11 -22.05 31.44
C PRO A 254 3.54 -21.46 32.79
N ILE A 255 4.11 -22.31 33.65
CA ILE A 255 4.83 -21.82 34.83
C ILE A 255 6.11 -21.11 34.34
N PHE A 256 6.24 -19.83 34.65
CA PHE A 256 7.42 -19.04 34.30
C PHE A 256 8.52 -19.17 35.36
N PRO A 257 9.81 -19.18 34.97
CA PRO A 257 10.92 -19.17 35.91
C PRO A 257 10.98 -17.84 36.67
N GLN A 258 11.26 -17.90 37.98
CA GLN A 258 11.25 -16.76 38.91
C GLN A 258 12.29 -15.67 38.59
N THR A 259 13.21 -15.94 37.67
CA THR A 259 14.27 -15.04 37.19
C THR A 259 13.80 -14.03 36.14
N ILE A 260 12.61 -14.18 35.54
CA ILE A 260 12.12 -13.24 34.51
C ILE A 260 11.86 -11.86 35.11
N THR A 261 12.57 -10.85 34.61
CA THR A 261 12.23 -9.44 34.85
C THR A 261 11.46 -8.81 33.68
N GLN A 262 11.46 -9.43 32.49
CA GLN A 262 10.82 -8.92 31.28
C GLN A 262 9.96 -9.99 30.58
N LEU A 263 8.65 -9.96 30.80
CA LEU A 263 7.69 -10.86 30.14
C LEU A 263 6.83 -10.09 29.13
N ARG A 264 6.80 -10.54 27.87
CA ARG A 264 6.01 -9.94 26.79
C ARG A 264 5.33 -10.99 25.94
N ILE A 265 4.02 -11.15 26.10
CA ILE A 265 3.19 -12.06 25.30
C ILE A 265 2.01 -11.25 24.75
N SER A 266 1.67 -11.46 23.47
CA SER A 266 0.46 -10.86 22.92
C SER A 266 -0.16 -11.65 21.78
N ASP A 267 -1.45 -11.40 21.56
CA ASP A 267 -2.22 -11.87 20.40
C ASP A 267 -2.39 -13.41 20.33
N LEU A 268 -2.50 -14.07 21.48
CA LEU A 268 -2.73 -15.51 21.59
C LEU A 268 -4.06 -15.91 20.94
N LYS A 269 -4.02 -16.91 20.03
CA LYS A 269 -5.20 -17.35 19.27
C LYS A 269 -6.33 -17.92 20.13
N LYS A 270 -5.95 -18.57 21.24
CA LYS A 270 -6.86 -19.24 22.17
C LYS A 270 -6.16 -19.44 23.50
N ALA A 271 -6.54 -18.68 24.52
CA ALA A 271 -6.10 -18.88 25.90
C ALA A 271 -7.19 -19.59 26.73
N ASP A 272 -6.84 -19.99 27.95
CA ASP A 272 -7.79 -20.40 28.99
C ASP A 272 -8.51 -19.20 29.66
N GLY A 273 -8.00 -17.99 29.43
CA GLY A 273 -8.52 -16.73 29.99
C GLY A 273 -8.06 -16.44 31.42
N SER A 274 -7.08 -17.20 31.95
CA SER A 274 -6.52 -16.98 33.29
C SER A 274 -5.40 -15.92 33.29
N PHE A 275 -5.07 -15.40 34.48
CA PHE A 275 -3.91 -14.52 34.67
C PHE A 275 -2.73 -15.37 35.17
N PRO A 276 -1.52 -15.27 34.58
CA PRO A 276 -0.40 -16.15 34.92
C PRO A 276 0.10 -15.95 36.35
N PRO A 277 0.63 -17.00 37.00
CA PRO A 277 1.20 -16.91 38.34
C PRO A 277 2.58 -16.24 38.32
N VAL A 278 2.59 -14.91 38.39
CA VAL A 278 3.82 -14.07 38.43
C VAL A 278 4.08 -13.44 39.80
N GLN A 279 3.47 -13.99 40.85
CA GLN A 279 3.68 -13.56 42.24
C GLN A 279 5.16 -13.65 42.64
N ASN A 280 5.62 -12.69 43.45
CA ASN A 280 6.96 -12.64 44.06
C ASN A 280 8.15 -12.49 43.09
N MET A 281 7.91 -12.43 41.78
CA MET A 281 8.96 -12.19 40.77
C MET A 281 9.46 -10.73 40.82
N LEU A 282 10.75 -10.50 40.54
CA LEU A 282 11.36 -9.16 40.44
C LEU A 282 11.06 -8.49 39.09
N MET A 283 9.79 -8.54 38.69
CA MET A 283 9.32 -8.15 37.36
C MET A 283 9.40 -6.64 37.14
N ARG A 284 9.97 -6.23 36.02
CA ARG A 284 10.10 -4.83 35.57
C ARG A 284 9.13 -4.49 34.46
N ASN A 285 9.03 -5.37 33.47
CA ASN A 285 8.14 -5.25 32.32
C ASN A 285 7.18 -6.44 32.29
N LEU A 286 5.88 -6.18 32.39
CA LEU A 286 4.82 -7.17 32.21
C LEU A 286 3.87 -6.72 31.10
N ILE A 287 3.94 -7.36 29.94
CA ILE A 287 3.06 -7.11 28.79
C ILE A 287 2.31 -8.41 28.48
N LEU A 288 0.99 -8.42 28.70
CA LEU A 288 0.07 -9.53 28.47
C LEU A 288 -1.16 -9.00 27.72
N ARG A 289 -0.96 -8.71 26.44
CA ARG A 289 -1.87 -7.86 25.65
C ARG A 289 -2.65 -8.69 24.63
N ASN A 290 -3.97 -8.51 24.54
CA ASN A 290 -4.80 -9.35 23.64
C ASN A 290 -4.55 -10.86 23.86
N CYS A 291 -4.48 -11.27 25.14
CA CYS A 291 -4.27 -12.66 25.56
C CYS A 291 -5.59 -13.33 25.97
N SER A 292 -6.73 -12.74 25.63
CA SER A 292 -8.09 -13.19 26.02
C SER A 292 -8.30 -13.36 27.53
N MET A 293 -7.49 -12.71 28.39
CA MET A 293 -7.57 -12.83 29.85
C MET A 293 -8.89 -12.25 30.39
N SER A 294 -9.38 -12.81 31.50
CA SER A 294 -10.67 -12.47 32.10
C SER A 294 -10.60 -12.49 33.63
N GLY A 295 -11.67 -12.02 34.30
CA GLY A 295 -11.69 -11.91 35.75
C GLY A 295 -10.97 -10.66 36.28
N PRO A 296 -10.79 -10.54 37.61
CA PRO A 296 -10.19 -9.36 38.22
C PRO A 296 -8.68 -9.24 37.99
N ILE A 297 -8.18 -8.01 37.92
CA ILE A 297 -6.75 -7.72 37.98
C ILE A 297 -6.23 -8.13 39.37
N PRO A 298 -5.18 -8.97 39.50
CA PRO A 298 -4.72 -9.43 40.80
C PRO A 298 -4.10 -8.33 41.66
N GLU A 299 -4.51 -8.25 42.93
CA GLU A 299 -4.04 -7.20 43.85
C GLU A 299 -2.52 -7.26 44.13
N TYR A 300 -1.92 -8.44 44.04
CA TYR A 300 -0.48 -8.63 44.28
C TYR A 300 0.42 -7.88 43.29
N LEU A 301 -0.08 -7.51 42.09
CA LEU A 301 0.68 -6.68 41.16
C LEU A 301 1.04 -5.32 41.81
N GLY A 302 0.18 -4.82 42.70
CA GLY A 302 0.41 -3.62 43.49
C GLY A 302 1.52 -3.74 44.55
N THR A 303 2.05 -4.92 44.84
CA THR A 303 3.20 -5.09 45.75
C THR A 303 4.51 -5.37 45.03
N MET A 304 4.52 -5.43 43.69
CA MET A 304 5.70 -5.72 42.88
C MET A 304 6.62 -4.49 42.76
N ALA A 305 7.47 -4.27 43.76
CA ALA A 305 8.33 -3.09 43.91
C ALA A 305 9.39 -2.84 42.80
N SER A 306 9.45 -3.70 41.76
CA SER A 306 10.30 -3.53 40.57
C SER A 306 9.54 -3.14 39.29
N LEU A 307 8.20 -3.20 39.31
CA LEU A 307 7.34 -3.07 38.14
C LEU A 307 7.31 -1.61 37.62
N ASP A 308 7.91 -1.39 36.45
CA ASP A 308 7.97 -0.11 35.75
C ASP A 308 6.90 0.00 34.65
N THR A 309 6.70 -1.07 33.90
CA THR A 309 5.81 -1.12 32.74
C THR A 309 4.82 -2.27 32.88
N LEU A 310 3.52 -1.95 32.91
CA LEU A 310 2.41 -2.90 32.96
C LEU A 310 1.47 -2.66 31.77
N ASP A 311 1.30 -3.64 30.89
CA ASP A 311 0.34 -3.59 29.78
C ASP A 311 -0.55 -4.84 29.82
N LEU A 312 -1.83 -4.62 30.13
CA LEU A 312 -2.89 -5.62 30.16
C LEU A 312 -4.01 -5.25 29.15
N SER A 313 -3.69 -4.42 28.14
CA SER A 313 -4.67 -3.86 27.21
C SER A 313 -5.27 -4.91 26.26
N PHE A 314 -6.47 -4.60 25.73
CA PHE A 314 -7.20 -5.43 24.77
C PHE A 314 -7.59 -6.84 25.31
N ASN A 315 -7.85 -6.97 26.61
CA ASN A 315 -8.33 -8.22 27.23
C ASN A 315 -9.83 -8.11 27.60
N SER A 316 -10.33 -9.07 28.39
CA SER A 316 -11.68 -9.08 28.98
C SER A 316 -11.65 -8.99 30.51
N LEU A 317 -10.64 -8.30 31.08
CA LEU A 317 -10.49 -8.13 32.52
C LEU A 317 -11.63 -7.27 33.09
N THR A 318 -12.11 -7.64 34.27
CA THR A 318 -13.33 -7.11 34.92
C THR A 318 -13.05 -6.55 36.32
N GLY A 319 -14.00 -5.82 36.88
CA GLY A 319 -13.90 -5.32 38.26
C GLY A 319 -13.05 -4.06 38.39
N ALA A 320 -12.75 -3.65 39.62
CA ALA A 320 -12.03 -2.41 39.90
C ALA A 320 -10.52 -2.51 39.62
N ILE A 321 -9.88 -1.36 39.39
CA ILE A 321 -8.42 -1.25 39.49
C ILE A 321 -8.05 -1.47 40.98
N PRO A 322 -7.16 -2.41 41.34
CA PRO A 322 -6.85 -2.69 42.74
C PRO A 322 -6.31 -1.47 43.50
N SER A 323 -6.76 -1.28 44.74
CA SER A 323 -6.30 -0.19 45.62
C SER A 323 -4.79 -0.29 45.89
N SER A 324 -4.26 -1.50 45.96
CA SER A 324 -2.82 -1.80 46.11
C SER A 324 -1.94 -1.16 45.03
N PHE A 325 -2.48 -0.81 43.85
CA PHE A 325 -1.71 -0.17 42.79
C PHE A 325 -1.25 1.24 43.18
N GLU A 326 -1.81 1.87 44.22
CA GLU A 326 -1.29 3.15 44.71
C GLU A 326 0.16 3.05 45.21
N ASN A 327 0.60 1.88 45.70
CA ASN A 327 2.00 1.66 46.05
C ASN A 327 2.94 1.83 44.84
N LEU A 328 2.47 1.50 43.63
CA LEU A 328 3.25 1.58 42.40
C LEU A 328 3.47 3.04 41.92
N ARG A 329 2.75 4.02 42.46
CA ARG A 329 2.72 5.43 41.98
C ARG A 329 4.12 6.09 41.87
N GLY A 330 5.08 5.66 42.68
CA GLY A 330 6.45 6.17 42.68
C GLY A 330 7.36 5.56 41.61
N GLN A 331 7.06 4.33 41.16
CA GLN A 331 7.92 3.53 40.28
C GLN A 331 7.36 3.42 38.85
N ILE A 332 6.06 3.14 38.69
CA ILE A 332 5.47 2.71 37.41
C ILE A 332 5.51 3.83 36.36
N SER A 333 6.32 3.71 35.32
CA SER A 333 6.42 4.69 34.24
C SER A 333 5.29 4.56 33.22
N LYS A 334 4.82 3.33 32.98
CA LYS A 334 3.83 3.01 31.93
C LYS A 334 2.78 2.03 32.46
N MET A 335 1.50 2.33 32.24
CA MET A 335 0.40 1.44 32.62
C MET A 335 -0.73 1.49 31.61
N TYR A 336 -0.97 0.42 30.87
CA TYR A 336 -2.02 0.32 29.86
C TYR A 336 -3.05 -0.74 30.27
N LEU A 337 -4.23 -0.29 30.69
CA LEU A 337 -5.37 -1.13 31.09
C LEU A 337 -6.57 -0.94 30.14
N ASN A 338 -6.37 -0.24 29.02
CA ASN A 338 -7.42 0.16 28.11
C ASN A 338 -7.98 -1.00 27.27
N SER A 339 -9.18 -0.80 26.71
CA SER A 339 -9.94 -1.85 26.00
C SER A 339 -10.12 -3.12 26.85
N ASN A 340 -10.77 -2.96 28.00
CA ASN A 340 -11.15 -4.03 28.93
C ASN A 340 -12.61 -3.83 29.39
N LYS A 341 -13.01 -4.49 30.48
CA LYS A 341 -14.35 -4.45 31.11
C LYS A 341 -14.25 -4.00 32.59
N LEU A 342 -13.29 -3.13 32.91
CA LEU A 342 -13.05 -2.66 34.28
C LEU A 342 -14.16 -1.70 34.74
N THR A 343 -14.46 -1.69 36.04
CA THR A 343 -15.60 -1.00 36.66
C THR A 343 -15.18 -0.22 37.92
N GLY A 344 -16.13 0.47 38.57
CA GLY A 344 -15.87 1.28 39.76
C GLY A 344 -15.29 2.67 39.44
N SER A 345 -14.65 3.31 40.43
CA SER A 345 -14.04 4.64 40.26
C SER A 345 -12.55 4.55 39.89
N ILE A 346 -12.02 5.60 39.26
CA ILE A 346 -10.61 5.67 38.89
C ILE A 346 -9.79 6.24 40.08
N PRO A 347 -8.78 5.50 40.60
CA PRO A 347 -7.92 5.96 41.70
C PRO A 347 -7.34 7.37 41.51
N ILE A 348 -7.27 8.15 42.60
CA ILE A 348 -6.90 9.58 42.54
C ILE A 348 -5.50 9.76 41.93
N TRP A 349 -4.54 8.91 42.32
CA TRP A 349 -3.17 8.97 41.83
C TRP A 349 -3.05 8.73 40.32
N ILE A 350 -3.95 7.94 39.71
CA ILE A 350 -4.01 7.78 38.24
C ILE A 350 -4.54 9.07 37.62
N ARG A 351 -5.57 9.67 38.21
CA ARG A 351 -6.20 10.89 37.68
C ARG A 351 -5.26 12.10 37.69
N THR A 352 -4.40 12.21 38.71
CA THR A 352 -3.42 13.31 38.87
C THR A 352 -2.04 13.03 38.28
N SER A 353 -1.78 11.80 37.83
CA SER A 353 -0.50 11.41 37.24
C SER A 353 -0.14 12.20 35.98
N THR A 354 1.16 12.46 35.80
CA THR A 354 1.77 12.94 34.56
C THR A 354 2.44 11.83 33.75
N ARG A 355 2.35 10.57 34.21
CA ARG A 355 3.00 9.40 33.59
C ARG A 355 2.15 8.81 32.46
N LYS A 356 2.70 7.84 31.72
CA LYS A 356 2.09 7.21 30.53
C LYS A 356 1.04 6.16 30.97
N LEU A 357 -0.08 6.61 31.54
CA LEU A 357 -1.16 5.77 32.04
C LEU A 357 -2.40 5.86 31.14
N ASP A 358 -2.88 4.73 30.60
CA ASP A 358 -4.08 4.63 29.78
C ASP A 358 -5.11 3.66 30.41
N VAL A 359 -6.33 4.13 30.61
CA VAL A 359 -7.46 3.38 31.17
C VAL A 359 -8.74 3.53 30.31
N SER A 360 -8.61 4.04 29.08
CA SER A 360 -9.71 4.26 28.13
C SER A 360 -10.45 2.97 27.74
N ASP A 361 -11.59 3.08 27.06
CA ASP A 361 -12.39 1.93 26.60
C ASP A 361 -12.76 0.90 27.69
N ASN A 362 -13.06 1.38 28.90
CA ASN A 362 -13.55 0.58 30.04
C ASN A 362 -15.00 0.95 30.42
N THR A 363 -15.46 0.55 31.61
CA THR A 363 -16.84 0.69 32.12
C THR A 363 -16.87 1.26 33.56
N PHE A 364 -16.05 2.29 33.81
CA PHE A 364 -15.98 2.99 35.10
C PHE A 364 -17.25 3.80 35.41
N THR A 365 -17.57 3.96 36.69
CA THR A 365 -18.78 4.62 37.20
C THR A 365 -18.60 6.10 37.52
N ASP A 366 -17.38 6.51 37.90
CA ASP A 366 -17.03 7.93 38.09
C ASP A 366 -16.45 8.50 36.78
N ILE A 367 -17.36 8.95 35.91
CA ILE A 367 -17.07 9.62 34.64
C ILE A 367 -17.30 11.13 34.82
N THR A 368 -16.70 11.71 35.88
CA THR A 368 -16.76 13.15 36.21
C THR A 368 -15.39 13.78 36.48
N SER A 369 -14.30 13.05 36.22
CA SER A 369 -12.96 13.44 36.65
C SER A 369 -11.80 12.73 35.93
N ALA A 370 -11.90 12.48 34.63
CA ALA A 370 -10.91 11.75 33.83
C ALA A 370 -9.43 12.14 34.05
N PRO A 371 -8.45 11.26 33.75
CA PRO A 371 -7.02 11.55 33.89
C PRO A 371 -6.56 12.82 33.15
N LYS A 372 -5.46 13.43 33.59
CA LYS A 372 -4.98 14.71 33.04
C LYS A 372 -4.85 14.69 31.50
N ASN A 373 -4.27 13.64 30.93
CA ASN A 373 -4.06 13.49 29.48
C ASN A 373 -5.34 13.18 28.68
N CYS A 374 -6.50 13.11 29.35
CA CYS A 374 -7.82 12.84 28.78
C CYS A 374 -8.76 14.05 28.77
N ARG A 375 -8.31 15.21 29.27
CA ARG A 375 -9.11 16.43 29.38
C ARG A 375 -8.84 17.34 28.19
N ALA A 376 -9.82 17.43 27.30
CA ALA A 376 -9.91 18.51 26.29
C ALA A 376 -10.82 19.63 26.82
N ASP A 377 -10.61 20.87 26.35
CA ASP A 377 -11.20 22.08 26.96
C ASP A 377 -12.71 21.96 27.26
N ASN A 378 -13.03 22.09 28.55
CA ASN A 378 -14.37 22.00 29.14
C ASN A 378 -15.18 20.70 28.89
N HIS A 379 -14.67 19.73 28.11
CA HIS A 379 -15.27 18.42 27.92
C HIS A 379 -14.56 17.37 28.79
N LEU A 380 -15.00 17.34 30.06
CA LEU A 380 -14.26 16.82 31.22
C LEU A 380 -13.83 15.34 31.15
N ASP A 381 -14.49 14.50 30.35
CA ASP A 381 -14.33 13.03 30.38
C ASP A 381 -14.35 12.34 29.00
N ALA A 382 -13.94 13.02 27.93
CA ALA A 382 -14.08 12.49 26.56
C ALA A 382 -13.42 11.10 26.37
N CYS A 383 -12.14 10.93 26.71
CA CYS A 383 -11.39 9.69 26.43
C CYS A 383 -11.97 8.41 27.09
N LEU A 384 -12.81 8.56 28.12
CA LEU A 384 -13.34 7.44 28.89
C LEU A 384 -14.64 6.88 28.30
N ARG A 385 -15.26 7.58 27.34
CA ARG A 385 -16.58 7.24 26.81
C ARG A 385 -16.49 6.52 25.47
N LYS A 386 -16.93 5.26 25.44
CA LYS A 386 -17.18 4.52 24.18
C LYS A 386 -18.23 5.28 23.36
N GLY A 387 -18.01 5.38 22.05
CA GLY A 387 -18.92 6.05 21.09
C GLY A 387 -18.93 7.58 21.11
N LEU A 388 -18.17 8.26 21.99
CA LEU A 388 -18.03 9.74 22.05
C LEU A 388 -19.31 10.55 21.66
N PRO A 389 -20.47 10.28 22.27
CA PRO A 389 -21.77 10.68 21.74
C PRO A 389 -21.91 12.21 21.62
N CYS A 390 -22.44 12.65 20.48
CA CYS A 390 -22.56 14.08 20.16
C CYS A 390 -23.44 14.83 21.17
N SER A 391 -22.91 15.93 21.73
CA SER A 391 -23.57 16.74 22.77
C SER A 391 -24.68 17.67 22.25
N GLY A 392 -24.99 17.63 20.95
CA GLY A 392 -26.00 18.47 20.31
C GLY A 392 -26.48 17.88 18.99
N LYS A 393 -27.12 18.69 18.14
CA LYS A 393 -27.49 18.25 16.77
C LYS A 393 -26.23 17.94 15.97
N ALA A 394 -26.13 16.71 15.46
CA ALA A 394 -25.11 16.31 14.49
C ALA A 394 -25.22 17.14 13.20
N LYS A 395 -24.11 17.75 12.80
CA LYS A 395 -24.04 18.71 11.67
C LYS A 395 -22.94 18.40 10.68
N ASN A 396 -21.90 17.68 11.12
CA ASN A 396 -20.82 17.26 10.25
C ASN A 396 -21.35 16.18 9.29
N TYR A 397 -20.94 16.22 8.04
CA TYR A 397 -21.31 15.24 7.02
C TYR A 397 -20.14 14.84 6.12
N GLN A 398 -18.96 15.43 6.35
CA GLN A 398 -17.71 15.11 5.70
C GLN A 398 -16.57 15.52 6.64
N LEU A 399 -15.42 14.86 6.52
CA LEU A 399 -14.26 15.07 7.37
C LEU A 399 -12.99 14.74 6.57
N PHE A 400 -11.97 15.61 6.67
CA PHE A 400 -10.70 15.47 5.96
C PHE A 400 -9.58 15.83 6.95
N ILE A 401 -8.64 14.91 7.18
CA ILE A 401 -7.56 15.05 8.16
C ILE A 401 -6.22 14.74 7.47
N ASN A 402 -5.25 15.64 7.59
CA ASN A 402 -3.86 15.42 7.21
C ASN A 402 -3.09 14.90 8.44
N CYS A 403 -2.96 13.58 8.56
CA CYS A 403 -2.50 12.88 9.76
C CYS A 403 -1.00 13.13 9.99
N GLY A 404 -0.65 13.84 11.06
CA GLY A 404 0.71 14.32 11.29
C GLY A 404 1.12 15.52 10.44
N GLY A 405 0.26 15.97 9.52
CA GLY A 405 0.55 17.07 8.60
C GLY A 405 -0.11 18.39 8.97
N SER A 406 0.34 19.48 8.36
CA SER A 406 -0.30 20.79 8.48
C SER A 406 -1.57 20.89 7.61
N LYS A 407 -2.40 21.91 7.87
CA LYS A 407 -3.63 22.16 7.13
C LYS A 407 -3.34 22.37 5.64
N VAL A 408 -4.02 21.64 4.75
CA VAL A 408 -3.75 21.65 3.29
C VAL A 408 -5.00 21.43 2.45
N THR A 409 -5.02 21.96 1.22
CA THR A 409 -6.15 21.83 0.28
C THR A 409 -5.77 20.99 -0.94
N VAL A 410 -6.49 19.89 -1.16
CA VAL A 410 -6.30 18.93 -2.27
C VAL A 410 -7.68 18.56 -2.85
N ASP A 411 -7.81 18.49 -4.17
CA ASP A 411 -9.09 18.24 -4.88
C ASP A 411 -10.26 19.19 -4.46
N ASN A 412 -9.94 20.43 -4.10
CA ASN A 412 -10.85 21.42 -3.49
C ASN A 412 -11.42 21.02 -2.11
N ASN A 413 -10.91 19.96 -1.49
CA ASN A 413 -11.21 19.59 -0.11
C ASN A 413 -10.12 20.14 0.82
N GLU A 414 -10.56 20.76 1.92
CA GLU A 414 -9.66 21.32 2.93
C GLU A 414 -9.45 20.28 4.05
N TYR A 415 -8.24 19.74 4.13
CA TYR A 415 -7.81 18.79 5.16
C TYR A 415 -7.35 19.57 6.39
N GLU A 416 -7.94 19.28 7.55
CA GLU A 416 -7.48 19.80 8.83
C GLU A 416 -6.11 19.21 9.19
N GLY A 417 -5.22 20.03 9.73
CA GLY A 417 -3.90 19.56 10.15
C GLY A 417 -3.95 18.83 11.48
N ASP A 418 -3.27 17.70 11.58
CA ASP A 418 -3.08 16.93 12.81
C ASP A 418 -1.63 17.06 13.29
N THR A 419 -1.24 18.28 13.66
CA THR A 419 0.13 18.65 14.03
C THR A 419 0.46 18.42 15.52
N SER A 420 -0.43 17.77 16.28
CA SER A 420 -0.25 17.56 17.72
C SER A 420 0.99 16.68 18.01
N PRO A 421 1.98 17.18 18.77
CA PRO A 421 3.17 16.40 19.16
C PRO A 421 2.89 15.45 20.34
N GLN A 422 1.66 15.41 20.86
CA GLN A 422 1.30 14.61 22.02
C GLN A 422 1.34 13.10 21.71
N GLY A 423 1.97 12.34 22.60
CA GLY A 423 2.41 10.96 22.35
C GLY A 423 1.53 9.87 22.94
N PRO A 424 2.05 8.99 23.82
CA PRO A 424 1.34 7.82 24.31
C PRO A 424 0.42 8.18 25.49
N SER A 425 -0.69 7.45 25.65
CA SER A 425 -1.73 7.75 26.64
C SER A 425 -2.31 9.16 26.46
N THR A 426 -2.62 9.52 25.22
CA THR A 426 -3.13 10.84 24.81
C THR A 426 -4.55 10.72 24.25
N TYR A 427 -5.40 11.71 24.54
CA TYR A 427 -6.59 12.03 23.76
C TYR A 427 -6.50 13.49 23.29
N TYR A 428 -6.56 13.72 21.99
CA TYR A 428 -6.52 15.05 21.37
C TYR A 428 -7.86 15.33 20.67
N LEU A 429 -8.43 16.51 20.94
CA LEU A 429 -9.61 17.04 20.25
C LEU A 429 -9.18 18.16 19.31
N SER A 430 -9.65 18.14 18.07
CA SER A 430 -9.39 19.20 17.09
C SER A 430 -10.00 20.55 17.48
N GLU A 431 -9.36 21.64 17.06
CA GLU A 431 -9.86 23.02 17.25
C GLU A 431 -11.26 23.23 16.65
N SER A 432 -11.60 22.48 15.58
CA SER A 432 -12.90 22.52 14.93
C SER A 432 -13.99 21.73 15.67
N GLY A 433 -13.61 20.87 16.63
CA GLY A 433 -14.48 19.89 17.27
C GLY A 433 -15.05 18.82 16.32
N ARG A 434 -14.61 18.75 15.06
CA ARG A 434 -15.15 17.81 14.05
C ARG A 434 -14.53 16.41 14.16
N TRP A 435 -13.35 16.31 14.76
CA TRP A 435 -12.64 15.05 14.94
C TRP A 435 -11.73 15.03 16.18
N ALA A 436 -11.29 13.84 16.56
CA ALA A 436 -10.33 13.60 17.63
C ALA A 436 -9.40 12.43 17.27
N TYR A 437 -8.29 12.27 18.01
CA TYR A 437 -7.52 11.03 18.02
C TYR A 437 -7.19 10.58 19.45
N SER A 438 -6.93 9.29 19.63
CA SER A 438 -6.29 8.75 20.84
C SER A 438 -5.16 7.78 20.48
N SER A 439 -4.13 7.74 21.31
CA SER A 439 -2.90 6.97 21.06
C SER A 439 -2.40 6.28 22.33
N THR A 440 -2.08 4.99 22.21
CA THR A 440 -1.54 4.14 23.28
C THR A 440 -0.23 3.50 22.81
N GLY A 441 0.66 3.20 23.76
CA GLY A 441 1.94 2.52 23.52
C GLY A 441 3.08 3.47 23.17
N ASP A 442 4.23 3.21 23.78
CA ASP A 442 5.40 4.10 23.77
C ASP A 442 6.54 3.55 22.92
N LEU A 443 7.39 4.43 22.39
CA LEU A 443 8.60 4.05 21.67
C LEU A 443 9.56 3.25 22.59
N MET A 444 10.27 2.30 21.98
CA MET A 444 11.27 1.44 22.62
C MET A 444 12.69 2.03 22.60
N SER A 445 12.84 3.29 22.20
CA SER A 445 14.13 3.96 21.94
C SER A 445 14.42 5.05 22.97
N GLU A 446 15.71 5.36 23.14
CA GLU A 446 16.22 6.52 23.90
C GLU A 446 16.21 7.82 23.06
N SER A 447 15.69 7.79 21.84
CA SER A 447 15.65 8.91 20.89
C SER A 447 14.37 9.73 20.98
N ASP A 448 14.49 11.06 21.02
CA ASP A 448 13.39 12.06 21.03
C ASP A 448 12.59 12.15 19.70
N LEU A 449 12.24 11.00 19.11
CA LEU A 449 11.45 10.93 17.89
C LEU A 449 9.97 11.14 18.20
N GLY A 450 9.31 11.92 17.35
CA GLY A 450 7.92 12.34 17.54
C GLY A 450 6.91 11.25 17.21
N TYR A 451 5.64 11.55 17.48
CA TYR A 451 4.49 10.75 17.05
C TYR A 451 3.99 11.19 15.66
N ILE A 452 4.83 11.94 14.96
CA ILE A 452 4.70 12.48 13.61
C ILE A 452 6.08 12.29 12.98
N GLU A 453 6.13 11.56 11.88
CA GLU A 453 7.38 11.38 11.12
C GLU A 453 7.28 12.19 9.82
N GLN A 454 8.39 12.83 9.45
CA GLN A 454 8.52 13.56 8.19
C GLN A 454 9.32 12.70 7.20
N ASN A 455 8.91 12.74 5.94
CA ASN A 455 9.48 11.90 4.91
C ASN A 455 10.95 12.23 4.60
N ALA A 456 11.80 11.21 4.59
CA ALA A 456 13.25 11.33 4.38
C ALA A 456 13.70 11.37 2.90
N SER A 457 12.81 11.10 1.94
CA SER A 457 13.14 10.92 0.51
C SER A 457 12.33 11.82 -0.44
N VAL A 458 12.65 11.84 -1.74
CA VAL A 458 11.83 12.54 -2.73
C VAL A 458 10.60 11.69 -3.07
N LEU A 459 9.40 12.19 -2.77
CA LEU A 459 8.14 11.53 -3.19
C LEU A 459 8.01 11.58 -4.72
N THR A 460 7.74 10.42 -5.32
CA THR A 460 7.62 10.21 -6.78
C THR A 460 6.19 10.42 -7.32
N MET A 461 5.24 10.66 -6.42
CA MET A 461 3.80 10.77 -6.71
C MET A 461 3.36 12.17 -7.20
N PRO A 462 2.26 12.29 -7.97
CA PRO A 462 1.80 13.56 -8.51
C PRO A 462 1.28 14.57 -7.48
N GLU A 463 0.75 14.11 -6.34
CA GLU A 463 0.15 14.95 -5.29
C GLU A 463 0.78 14.67 -3.91
N PRO A 464 2.07 15.02 -3.71
CA PRO A 464 2.83 14.62 -2.53
C PRO A 464 2.34 15.26 -1.21
N ARG A 465 1.48 16.28 -1.27
CA ARG A 465 1.17 17.17 -0.13
C ARG A 465 0.45 16.50 1.05
N LEU A 466 -0.21 15.37 0.82
CA LEU A 466 -0.84 14.55 1.88
C LEU A 466 0.08 13.42 2.41
N TYR A 467 1.29 13.28 1.87
CA TYR A 467 2.19 12.16 2.17
C TYR A 467 3.61 12.62 2.61
N MET A 468 3.88 13.92 2.64
CA MET A 468 5.13 14.51 3.18
C MET A 468 5.36 14.21 4.67
N SER A 469 4.30 13.85 5.38
CA SER A 469 4.26 13.53 6.81
C SER A 469 3.23 12.45 7.08
N ALA A 470 3.38 11.72 8.18
CA ALA A 470 2.38 10.76 8.64
C ALA A 470 2.33 10.71 10.18
N ARG A 471 1.14 10.47 10.75
CA ARG A 471 1.03 10.14 12.18
C ARG A 471 1.47 8.69 12.39
N PHE A 472 2.30 8.50 13.40
CA PHE A 472 2.87 7.23 13.81
C PHE A 472 2.35 6.84 15.22
N SER A 473 2.16 5.54 15.47
CA SER A 473 1.93 5.02 16.82
C SER A 473 2.56 3.63 17.01
N PRO A 474 3.32 3.39 18.09
CA PRO A 474 3.95 2.09 18.36
C PRO A 474 2.97 0.92 18.56
N LEU A 475 1.76 1.15 19.07
CA LEU A 475 0.86 0.09 19.53
C LEU A 475 -0.60 0.25 19.07
N SER A 476 -1.18 1.42 19.28
CA SER A 476 -2.59 1.71 18.96
C SER A 476 -2.81 3.18 18.62
N LEU A 477 -3.60 3.43 17.60
CA LEU A 477 -4.03 4.76 17.18
C LEU A 477 -5.50 4.70 16.76
N LYS A 478 -6.35 5.49 17.38
CA LYS A 478 -7.75 5.66 16.98
C LYS A 478 -7.98 7.08 16.48
N TYR A 479 -8.69 7.23 15.37
CA TYR A 479 -9.30 8.49 14.96
C TYR A 479 -10.81 8.41 15.11
N TYR A 480 -11.41 9.52 15.50
CA TYR A 480 -12.84 9.66 15.71
C TYR A 480 -13.37 10.81 14.86
N GLY A 481 -14.33 10.52 13.96
CA GLY A 481 -15.17 11.55 13.35
C GLY A 481 -16.35 11.85 14.26
N LEU A 482 -16.52 13.11 14.67
CA LEU A 482 -17.45 13.51 15.74
C LEU A 482 -18.67 14.26 15.19
N CYS A 483 -19.82 14.09 15.85
CA CYS A 483 -21.07 14.80 15.50
C CYS A 483 -21.46 14.67 14.01
N LEU A 484 -21.20 13.49 13.43
CA LEU A 484 -21.53 13.12 12.05
C LEU A 484 -23.02 12.80 11.92
N GLN A 485 -23.67 13.25 10.85
CA GLN A 485 -25.06 12.87 10.55
C GLN A 485 -25.14 11.36 10.31
N ASN A 486 -26.11 10.67 10.93
CA ASN A 486 -26.25 9.23 10.77
C ASN A 486 -26.56 8.84 9.31
N GLY A 487 -25.89 7.79 8.84
CA GLY A 487 -25.95 7.35 7.44
C GLY A 487 -24.72 6.54 7.02
N ASN A 488 -24.71 6.13 5.76
CA ASN A 488 -23.60 5.39 5.14
C ASN A 488 -22.51 6.37 4.66
N TYR A 489 -21.25 6.11 4.99
CA TYR A 489 -20.09 6.92 4.63
C TYR A 489 -19.06 6.11 3.83
N THR A 490 -18.41 6.76 2.87
CA THR A 490 -17.18 6.28 2.27
C THR A 490 -15.99 6.87 3.02
N VAL A 491 -15.20 5.98 3.64
CA VAL A 491 -13.96 6.28 4.34
C VAL A 491 -12.79 5.87 3.46
N LYS A 492 -11.92 6.82 3.09
CA LYS A 492 -10.63 6.58 2.45
C LYS A 492 -9.51 6.79 3.48
N LEU A 493 -8.61 5.83 3.53
CA LEU A 493 -7.38 5.87 4.32
C LEU A 493 -6.21 5.98 3.36
N HIS A 494 -5.38 7.01 3.54
CA HIS A 494 -4.26 7.36 2.67
C HIS A 494 -2.94 7.04 3.37
N PHE A 495 -2.12 6.23 2.72
CA PHE A 495 -0.86 5.71 3.25
C PHE A 495 0.29 5.96 2.28
N ALA A 496 1.47 6.26 2.82
CA ALA A 496 2.76 6.04 2.18
C ALA A 496 3.74 5.53 3.25
N GLU A 497 4.64 4.61 2.89
CA GLU A 497 5.75 4.25 3.78
C GLU A 497 6.88 5.26 3.56
N ILE A 498 7.17 6.06 4.58
CA ILE A 498 8.11 7.19 4.51
C ILE A 498 9.27 7.09 5.51
N ILE A 499 9.36 5.97 6.26
CA ILE A 499 10.39 5.72 7.28
C ILE A 499 11.36 4.62 6.80
N PHE A 500 10.86 3.61 6.09
CA PHE A 500 11.69 2.70 5.29
C PHE A 500 11.95 3.28 3.89
N THR A 501 13.04 2.87 3.25
CA THR A 501 13.51 3.39 1.95
C THR A 501 13.55 2.28 0.87
N ASP A 502 13.58 2.68 -0.41
CA ASP A 502 13.75 1.76 -1.55
C ASP A 502 15.19 1.73 -2.09
N ASP A 503 16.14 2.40 -1.42
CA ASP A 503 17.57 2.21 -1.69
C ASP A 503 18.06 0.86 -1.15
N GLN A 504 19.13 0.32 -1.73
CA GLN A 504 19.68 -1.00 -1.38
C GLN A 504 20.53 -0.94 -0.10
N THR A 505 19.98 -0.31 0.93
CA THR A 505 20.60 -0.06 2.24
C THR A 505 19.85 -0.83 3.33
N PHE A 506 20.44 -0.94 4.51
CA PHE A 506 19.75 -1.59 5.63
C PHE A 506 18.46 -0.87 6.05
N LEU A 507 18.27 0.40 5.68
CA LEU A 507 17.06 1.18 5.97
C LEU A 507 15.84 0.61 5.21
N GLY A 508 16.06 0.07 4.00
CA GLY A 508 15.05 -0.57 3.15
C GLY A 508 14.81 -2.07 3.42
N VAL A 509 15.33 -2.61 4.53
CA VAL A 509 15.07 -4.00 4.95
C VAL A 509 13.79 -4.13 5.78
N GLY A 510 13.33 -3.01 6.39
CA GLY A 510 12.24 -3.03 7.35
C GLY A 510 10.85 -3.31 6.75
N ARG A 511 10.01 -4.00 7.54
CA ARG A 511 8.63 -4.39 7.19
C ARG A 511 7.65 -3.81 8.21
N ARG A 512 6.74 -2.92 7.79
CA ARG A 512 5.64 -2.43 8.64
C ARG A 512 4.46 -3.39 8.54
N VAL A 513 3.88 -3.80 9.67
CA VAL A 513 2.70 -4.69 9.70
C VAL A 513 1.74 -4.22 10.79
N PHE A 514 0.48 -3.93 10.45
CA PHE A 514 -0.57 -3.57 11.41
C PHE A 514 -1.97 -3.95 10.92
N ASP A 515 -2.94 -4.01 11.84
CA ASP A 515 -4.34 -4.23 11.53
C ASP A 515 -5.09 -2.88 11.48
N VAL A 516 -6.17 -2.83 10.70
CA VAL A 516 -7.08 -1.67 10.65
C VAL A 516 -8.52 -2.11 10.78
N SER A 517 -9.26 -1.45 11.67
CA SER A 517 -10.69 -1.65 11.92
C SER A 517 -11.46 -0.35 11.76
N ILE A 518 -12.71 -0.44 11.30
CA ILE A 518 -13.64 0.70 11.18
C ILE A 518 -14.96 0.29 11.83
N GLN A 519 -15.47 1.10 12.76
CA GLN A 519 -16.62 0.76 13.62
C GLN A 519 -16.48 -0.65 14.24
N GLY A 520 -15.31 -0.95 14.82
CA GLY A 520 -14.97 -2.26 15.41
C GLY A 520 -14.78 -3.42 14.42
N LYS A 521 -15.20 -3.31 13.14
CA LYS A 521 -14.98 -4.33 12.13
C LYS A 521 -13.58 -4.23 11.55
N LYS A 522 -12.76 -5.28 11.68
CA LYS A 522 -11.45 -5.39 11.02
C LYS A 522 -11.64 -5.40 9.50
N VAL A 523 -11.07 -4.39 8.82
CA VAL A 523 -11.14 -4.18 7.36
C VAL A 523 -9.81 -4.47 6.66
N LEU A 524 -8.69 -4.40 7.39
CA LEU A 524 -7.37 -4.84 6.96
C LEU A 524 -6.73 -5.64 8.10
N LYS A 525 -6.01 -6.72 7.75
CA LYS A 525 -5.25 -7.57 8.68
C LYS A 525 -3.85 -7.80 8.11
N ASP A 526 -2.83 -7.84 8.99
CA ASP A 526 -1.42 -7.99 8.63
C ASP A 526 -0.98 -6.99 7.53
N PHE A 527 -1.52 -5.76 7.52
CA PHE A 527 -1.35 -4.80 6.43
C PHE A 527 0.05 -4.18 6.41
N ASN A 528 0.70 -4.31 5.26
CA ASN A 528 2.02 -3.77 4.96
C ASN A 528 1.89 -2.73 3.84
N ILE A 529 2.29 -1.48 4.14
CA ILE A 529 2.12 -0.36 3.20
C ILE A 529 3.00 -0.55 1.96
N ALA A 530 4.30 -0.75 2.15
CA ALA A 530 5.28 -0.81 1.05
C ALA A 530 5.01 -2.00 0.10
N GLU A 531 4.60 -3.15 0.64
CA GLU A 531 4.23 -4.33 -0.16
C GLU A 531 3.00 -4.07 -1.03
N VAL A 532 1.98 -3.41 -0.49
CA VAL A 532 0.76 -3.05 -1.24
C VAL A 532 0.99 -1.86 -2.19
N ALA A 533 2.04 -1.07 -1.95
CA ALA A 533 2.47 0.07 -2.77
C ALA A 533 3.51 -0.29 -3.84
N ASN A 534 3.99 -1.55 -3.89
CA ASN A 534 5.14 -1.99 -4.69
C ASN A 534 6.43 -1.16 -4.45
N GLY A 535 6.66 -0.71 -3.22
CA GLY A 535 7.83 0.07 -2.81
C GLY A 535 7.54 1.05 -1.67
N ALA A 536 8.58 1.53 -0.99
CA ALA A 536 8.50 2.70 -0.13
C ALA A 536 8.26 3.99 -0.95
N SER A 537 7.87 5.08 -0.28
CA SER A 537 7.59 6.39 -0.90
C SER A 537 6.51 6.40 -2.02
N ASN A 538 5.78 5.30 -2.22
CA ASN A 538 4.63 5.18 -3.12
C ASN A 538 3.31 5.35 -2.35
N GLU A 539 2.30 5.95 -2.99
CA GLU A 539 0.99 6.20 -2.37
C GLU A 539 0.03 5.00 -2.48
N VAL A 540 -0.70 4.73 -1.40
CA VAL A 540 -1.79 3.74 -1.34
C VAL A 540 -3.00 4.36 -0.67
N THR A 541 -4.11 4.47 -1.42
CA THR A 541 -5.43 4.78 -0.84
C THR A 541 -6.26 3.50 -0.74
N LYS A 542 -6.82 3.21 0.45
CA LYS A 542 -7.81 2.15 0.67
C LYS A 542 -9.17 2.76 0.99
N SER A 543 -10.23 2.30 0.31
CA SER A 543 -11.57 2.86 0.40
C SER A 543 -12.55 1.82 0.94
N PHE A 544 -13.34 2.21 1.95
CA PHE A 544 -14.30 1.35 2.65
C PHE A 544 -15.63 2.08 2.81
N THR A 545 -16.75 1.35 2.82
CA THR A 545 -18.07 1.89 3.16
C THR A 545 -18.49 1.41 4.54
N THR A 546 -18.96 2.32 5.40
CA THR A 546 -19.39 2.00 6.77
C THR A 546 -20.66 2.77 7.16
N LEU A 547 -21.36 2.29 8.18
CA LEU A 547 -22.54 2.93 8.74
C LEU A 547 -22.17 3.71 10.01
N VAL A 548 -22.77 4.88 10.20
CA VAL A 548 -22.68 5.69 11.43
C VAL A 548 -24.09 5.81 12.01
N GLU A 549 -24.26 5.39 13.27
CA GLU A 549 -25.56 5.28 13.95
C GLU A 549 -25.64 6.06 15.27
N ASP A 550 -24.50 6.35 15.89
CA ASP A 550 -24.33 7.05 17.18
C ASP A 550 -23.73 8.46 17.02
N ASN A 551 -23.75 8.98 15.80
CA ASN A 551 -23.07 10.21 15.35
C ASN A 551 -21.53 10.18 15.42
N THR A 552 -20.91 9.01 15.64
CA THR A 552 -19.46 8.85 15.75
C THR A 552 -18.93 7.82 14.73
N LEU A 553 -17.74 8.09 14.20
CA LEU A 553 -16.99 7.17 13.34
C LEU A 553 -15.66 6.83 14.00
N GLU A 554 -15.49 5.61 14.51
CA GLU A 554 -14.20 5.10 14.97
C GLU A 554 -13.43 4.43 13.81
N ILE A 555 -12.17 4.84 13.64
CA ILE A 555 -11.17 4.21 12.78
C ILE A 555 -9.99 3.83 13.67
N HIS A 556 -9.73 2.54 13.84
CA HIS A 556 -8.72 2.00 14.76
C HIS A 556 -7.60 1.28 14.01
N PHE A 557 -6.37 1.73 14.21
CA PHE A 557 -5.16 1.10 13.72
C PHE A 557 -4.42 0.44 14.91
N GLN A 558 -4.02 -0.83 14.78
CA GLN A 558 -3.45 -1.60 15.89
C GLN A 558 -2.23 -2.41 15.45
N TRP A 559 -1.13 -2.31 16.20
CA TRP A 559 0.04 -3.16 15.99
C TRP A 559 -0.19 -4.55 16.59
N GLY A 560 -0.15 -5.59 15.77
CA GLY A 560 -0.31 -6.98 16.21
C GLY A 560 1.00 -7.67 16.62
N GLY A 561 2.04 -6.94 17.07
CA GLY A 561 3.34 -7.53 17.43
C GLY A 561 4.20 -8.00 16.25
N LYS A 562 3.76 -7.78 15.00
CA LYS A 562 4.37 -8.24 13.75
C LYS A 562 5.18 -7.15 13.03
N GLY A 563 6.04 -7.59 12.10
CA GLY A 563 6.94 -6.70 11.36
C GLY A 563 8.23 -6.39 12.12
N THR A 564 9.04 -5.56 11.49
CA THR A 564 10.38 -5.16 11.94
C THR A 564 10.36 -4.40 13.27
N ASN A 565 11.40 -4.54 14.10
CA ASN A 565 11.47 -3.80 15.38
C ASN A 565 12.85 -3.27 15.81
N ALA A 566 13.94 -3.56 15.12
CA ALA A 566 15.28 -3.01 15.38
C ALA A 566 15.84 -2.11 14.26
N VAL A 567 15.30 -2.21 13.03
CA VAL A 567 15.67 -1.43 11.84
C VAL A 567 14.59 -0.37 11.50
N PRO A 568 14.97 0.84 11.02
CA PRO A 568 16.30 1.44 11.04
C PRO A 568 16.78 1.75 12.48
N TYR A 569 15.87 1.91 13.43
CA TYR A 569 16.15 2.02 14.88
C TYR A 569 15.14 1.16 15.66
N ARG A 570 15.37 1.01 16.98
CA ARG A 570 14.49 0.19 17.82
C ARG A 570 13.13 0.85 18.02
N GLY A 571 12.05 0.10 17.80
CA GLY A 571 10.68 0.59 17.97
C GLY A 571 10.01 1.11 16.70
N VAL A 572 10.60 0.97 15.50
CA VAL A 572 9.94 1.31 14.22
C VAL A 572 8.93 0.22 13.84
N HIS A 573 7.82 0.17 14.57
CA HIS A 573 6.76 -0.81 14.39
C HIS A 573 5.37 -0.18 14.60
N GLY A 574 4.35 -0.84 14.06
CA GLY A 574 2.96 -0.38 14.22
C GLY A 574 2.51 0.67 13.20
N PRO A 575 1.28 1.17 13.36
CA PRO A 575 0.59 2.04 12.42
C PRO A 575 1.37 3.28 11.95
N LEU A 576 1.18 3.57 10.67
CA LEU A 576 1.55 4.81 10.00
C LEU A 576 0.37 5.20 9.10
N ILE A 577 -0.10 6.45 9.16
CA ILE A 577 -1.23 6.96 8.37
C ILE A 577 -0.98 8.41 7.96
N SER A 578 -1.18 8.73 6.68
CA SER A 578 -0.84 10.02 6.08
C SER A 578 -2.05 10.95 5.98
N ALA A 579 -3.21 10.44 5.58
CA ALA A 579 -4.46 11.21 5.62
C ALA A 579 -5.72 10.33 5.74
N ILE A 580 -6.81 10.93 6.21
CA ILE A 580 -8.14 10.30 6.30
C ILE A 580 -9.16 11.21 5.60
N SER A 581 -9.96 10.63 4.70
CA SER A 581 -11.07 11.32 4.02
C SER A 581 -12.38 10.58 4.25
N VAL A 582 -13.42 11.28 4.70
CA VAL A 582 -14.75 10.73 5.01
C VAL A 582 -15.80 11.53 4.27
N THR A 583 -16.59 10.87 3.44
CA THR A 583 -17.62 11.52 2.59
C THR A 583 -18.96 10.77 2.68
N PRO A 584 -20.11 11.46 2.58
CA PRO A 584 -21.41 10.86 2.82
C PRO A 584 -21.93 10.18 1.54
N ASN A 585 -22.43 8.94 1.67
CA ASN A 585 -23.11 8.23 0.59
C ASN A 585 -24.62 8.58 0.52
N PHE A 586 -25.03 9.67 1.18
CA PHE A 586 -26.38 10.20 1.28
C PHE A 586 -26.37 11.73 1.08
N ARG A 587 -27.55 12.34 0.90
CA ARG A 587 -27.67 13.80 0.83
C ARG A 587 -27.72 14.38 2.26
N PRO A 588 -26.76 15.22 2.68
CA PRO A 588 -26.78 15.81 4.02
C PRO A 588 -28.02 16.69 4.24
N LYS A 589 -28.52 16.71 5.47
CA LYS A 589 -29.53 17.68 5.90
C LYS A 589 -28.80 18.97 6.30
N LEU A 590 -29.04 20.06 5.58
CA LEU A 590 -28.50 21.38 5.92
C LEU A 590 -29.47 22.09 6.88
N ASP A 591 -28.97 22.70 7.96
CA ASP A 591 -29.76 23.58 8.83
C ASP A 591 -30.18 24.83 8.01
N GLU A 592 -31.47 25.03 7.74
CA GLU A 592 -31.99 26.15 6.93
C GLU A 592 -31.83 27.55 7.55
N ASN A 593 -31.13 27.68 8.68
CA ASN A 593 -30.98 28.95 9.42
C ASN A 593 -29.55 29.17 9.94
N LYS A 594 -28.73 29.90 9.16
CA LYS A 594 -27.56 30.70 9.63
C LYS A 594 -26.96 31.54 8.50
N PHE A 595 -27.46 32.77 8.33
CA PHE A 595 -26.71 33.84 7.64
C PHE A 595 -25.82 34.58 8.66
N PRO A 596 -24.52 34.80 8.42
CA PRO A 596 -23.65 35.55 9.33
C PRO A 596 -23.89 37.06 9.26
N VAL A 597 -24.31 37.67 10.38
CA VAL A 597 -24.71 39.10 10.46
C VAL A 597 -23.54 40.09 10.35
N ALA A 598 -22.29 39.63 10.44
CA ALA A 598 -21.08 40.46 10.48
C ALA A 598 -20.83 41.34 9.23
N ALA A 599 -21.49 41.07 8.10
CA ALA A 599 -21.27 41.80 6.84
C ALA A 599 -21.89 43.21 6.77
N ILE A 600 -22.79 43.58 7.70
CA ILE A 600 -23.72 44.70 7.50
C ILE A 600 -23.13 46.09 7.85
N VAL A 601 -22.11 46.16 8.71
CA VAL A 601 -21.58 47.46 9.20
C VAL A 601 -20.56 48.08 8.23
N GLY A 602 -19.70 47.27 7.59
CA GLY A 602 -18.67 47.77 6.67
C GLY A 602 -19.21 48.38 5.37
N THR A 603 -20.42 47.98 4.95
CA THR A 603 -21.04 48.42 3.69
C THR A 603 -21.44 49.89 3.65
N ILE A 604 -21.67 50.55 4.80
CA ILE A 604 -22.22 51.92 4.82
C ILE A 604 -21.17 52.95 4.40
N VAL A 605 -19.91 52.81 4.84
CA VAL A 605 -18.83 53.75 4.48
C VAL A 605 -18.31 53.46 3.07
N GLY A 606 -18.17 52.18 2.69
CA GLY A 606 -17.70 51.78 1.37
C GLY A 606 -18.67 52.14 0.24
N SER A 607 -19.98 52.06 0.47
CA SER A 607 -20.98 52.30 -0.57
C SER A 607 -21.02 53.75 -1.08
N CYS A 608 -20.76 54.75 -0.23
CA CYS A 608 -20.68 56.14 -0.66
C CYS A 608 -19.53 56.40 -1.65
N VAL A 609 -18.34 55.85 -1.39
CA VAL A 609 -17.18 55.97 -2.29
C VAL A 609 -17.42 55.17 -3.58
N LEU A 610 -17.96 53.95 -3.45
CA LEU A 610 -18.23 53.09 -4.59
C LEU A 610 -19.33 53.66 -5.49
N ALA A 611 -20.36 54.32 -4.94
CA ALA A 611 -21.44 54.94 -5.72
C ALA A 611 -20.94 56.08 -6.63
N VAL A 612 -20.01 56.91 -6.14
CA VAL A 612 -19.40 58.00 -6.93
C VAL A 612 -18.56 57.42 -8.08
N LEU A 613 -17.76 56.39 -7.81
CA LEU A 613 -16.98 55.68 -8.83
C LEU A 613 -17.88 54.94 -9.85
N ILE A 614 -18.93 54.27 -9.38
CA ILE A 614 -19.90 53.59 -10.24
C ILE A 614 -20.63 54.60 -11.13
N LEU A 615 -21.02 55.79 -10.63
CA LEU A 615 -21.65 56.83 -11.47
C LEU A 615 -20.72 57.33 -12.58
N ALA A 616 -19.44 57.59 -12.27
CA ALA A 616 -18.46 57.99 -13.27
C ALA A 616 -18.23 56.90 -14.33
N ILE A 617 -18.13 55.64 -13.92
CA ILE A 617 -17.97 54.48 -14.82
C ILE A 617 -19.25 54.25 -15.63
N PHE A 618 -20.44 54.37 -15.03
CA PHE A 618 -21.72 54.22 -15.72
C PHE A 618 -21.87 55.26 -16.84
N LEU A 619 -21.60 56.54 -16.56
CA LEU A 619 -21.71 57.58 -17.58
C LEU A 619 -20.73 57.37 -18.75
N TRP A 620 -19.60 56.69 -18.53
CA TRP A 620 -18.66 56.35 -19.60
C TRP A 620 -19.05 55.07 -20.38
N PHE A 621 -19.67 54.08 -19.73
CA PHE A 621 -19.98 52.76 -20.32
C PHE A 621 -21.46 52.52 -20.71
N TRP A 622 -22.40 53.42 -20.37
CA TRP A 622 -23.84 53.24 -20.62
C TRP A 622 -24.22 52.83 -22.06
N PRO A 623 -23.55 53.28 -23.15
CA PRO A 623 -23.85 52.82 -24.51
C PRO A 623 -23.43 51.38 -24.83
N ARG A 624 -22.60 50.72 -24.00
CA ARG A 624 -21.93 49.44 -24.33
C ARG A 624 -21.76 48.47 -23.16
N ARG A 625 -22.88 47.98 -22.57
CA ARG A 625 -23.02 46.58 -22.11
C ARG A 625 -24.44 46.24 -21.61
N LYS A 626 -25.33 45.90 -22.55
CA LYS A 626 -26.62 45.24 -22.25
C LYS A 626 -26.90 44.07 -23.22
N ASN A 627 -25.89 43.20 -23.40
CA ASN A 627 -25.92 41.94 -24.16
C ASN A 627 -24.65 41.12 -23.84
N ILE A 628 -24.63 40.34 -22.74
CA ILE A 628 -23.55 39.37 -22.45
C ILE A 628 -24.11 37.99 -22.05
N GLU A 629 -25.05 37.89 -21.10
CA GLU A 629 -25.75 36.62 -20.77
C GLU A 629 -26.71 36.09 -21.87
N LYS A 630 -26.60 36.62 -23.09
CA LYS A 630 -27.33 36.14 -24.27
C LYS A 630 -26.42 35.80 -25.46
N ASN A 631 -25.09 35.89 -25.31
CA ASN A 631 -24.17 35.73 -26.44
C ASN A 631 -23.61 34.31 -26.54
N GLU A 632 -23.06 33.73 -25.47
CA GLU A 632 -22.44 32.38 -25.53
C GLU A 632 -23.41 31.28 -26.04
N ILE A 633 -24.70 31.41 -25.74
CA ILE A 633 -25.75 30.51 -26.28
C ILE A 633 -26.15 30.87 -27.73
N ARG A 634 -26.03 32.13 -28.16
CA ARG A 634 -26.26 32.55 -29.56
C ARG A 634 -25.08 32.20 -30.48
N ASP A 635 -23.86 32.19 -29.96
CA ASP A 635 -22.68 31.83 -30.74
C ASP A 635 -22.67 30.31 -31.03
N LEU A 636 -23.19 29.49 -30.10
CA LEU A 636 -23.52 28.08 -30.33
C LEU A 636 -24.69 27.87 -31.32
N GLN A 637 -25.68 28.76 -31.35
CA GLN A 637 -26.80 28.71 -32.32
C GLN A 637 -26.38 28.95 -33.78
N LEU A 638 -25.16 29.43 -34.04
CA LEU A 638 -24.63 29.64 -35.40
C LEU A 638 -23.88 28.42 -35.96
N LEU A 639 -23.58 27.42 -35.14
CA LEU A 639 -22.78 26.24 -35.51
C LEU A 639 -23.59 24.93 -35.65
N ILE A 640 -24.80 24.87 -35.06
CA ILE A 640 -25.59 23.64 -34.95
C ILE A 640 -27.04 23.91 -35.36
N GLY A 641 -27.63 23.02 -36.16
CA GLY A 641 -29.03 23.15 -36.58
C GLY A 641 -30.00 23.07 -35.38
N TYR A 642 -30.84 24.09 -35.20
CA TYR A 642 -31.83 24.09 -34.13
C TYR A 642 -33.20 23.64 -34.64
N PHE A 643 -33.77 22.62 -34.01
CA PHE A 643 -35.11 22.10 -34.33
C PHE A 643 -36.09 22.51 -33.24
N SER A 644 -37.30 22.93 -33.63
CA SER A 644 -38.40 23.15 -32.67
C SER A 644 -39.11 21.84 -32.35
N LEU A 645 -39.67 21.75 -31.13
CA LEU A 645 -40.45 20.59 -30.68
C LEU A 645 -41.66 20.33 -31.59
N LYS A 646 -42.25 21.39 -32.17
CA LYS A 646 -43.31 21.27 -33.18
C LYS A 646 -42.82 20.58 -34.46
N LYS A 647 -41.61 20.90 -34.94
CA LYS A 647 -41.00 20.26 -36.12
C LYS A 647 -40.65 18.79 -35.84
N ILE A 648 -40.10 18.49 -34.65
CA ILE A 648 -39.80 17.11 -34.23
C ILE A 648 -41.07 16.28 -34.10
N LYS A 649 -42.10 16.78 -33.41
CA LYS A 649 -43.38 16.07 -33.26
C LYS A 649 -44.09 15.84 -34.59
N ALA A 650 -43.98 16.75 -35.55
CA ALA A 650 -44.47 16.48 -36.90
C ALA A 650 -43.69 15.32 -37.55
N ALA A 651 -42.36 15.35 -37.48
CA ALA A 651 -41.48 14.36 -38.10
C ALA A 651 -41.61 12.93 -37.51
N THR A 652 -41.79 12.81 -36.18
CA THR A 652 -41.90 11.51 -35.47
C THR A 652 -43.34 11.01 -35.26
N ARG A 653 -44.34 11.68 -35.86
CA ARG A 653 -45.78 11.47 -35.60
C ARG A 653 -46.12 11.53 -34.10
N ASN A 654 -45.61 12.55 -33.41
CA ASN A 654 -45.70 12.76 -31.97
C ASN A 654 -45.12 11.59 -31.14
N PHE A 655 -43.97 11.06 -31.58
CA PHE A 655 -43.25 9.94 -30.95
C PHE A 655 -44.06 8.63 -30.93
N ASP A 656 -44.71 8.34 -32.05
CA ASP A 656 -45.46 7.10 -32.28
C ASP A 656 -44.57 5.86 -31.98
N PRO A 657 -45.03 4.88 -31.19
CA PRO A 657 -44.26 3.66 -30.89
C PRO A 657 -43.79 2.89 -32.12
N SER A 658 -44.52 2.95 -33.25
CA SER A 658 -44.11 2.33 -34.52
C SER A 658 -42.88 2.97 -35.15
N ASN A 659 -42.55 4.21 -34.78
CA ASN A 659 -41.33 4.90 -35.20
C ASN A 659 -40.13 4.64 -34.26
N LYS A 660 -40.28 3.88 -33.16
CA LYS A 660 -39.19 3.61 -32.22
C LYS A 660 -38.20 2.60 -32.82
N ILE A 661 -36.96 3.03 -33.03
CA ILE A 661 -35.89 2.25 -33.70
C ILE A 661 -34.82 1.72 -32.75
N GLY A 662 -34.81 2.18 -31.49
CA GLY A 662 -33.90 1.71 -30.44
C GLY A 662 -34.23 2.29 -29.07
N GLU A 663 -33.73 1.63 -28.03
CA GLU A 663 -33.80 2.05 -26.63
C GLU A 663 -32.56 1.52 -25.89
N GLY A 664 -32.00 2.34 -25.01
CA GLY A 664 -30.81 1.98 -24.24
C GLY A 664 -30.64 2.88 -23.02
N GLY A 665 -29.52 2.72 -22.30
CA GLY A 665 -29.28 3.39 -21.01
C GLY A 665 -29.34 4.92 -21.03
N PHE A 666 -29.26 5.53 -22.22
CA PHE A 666 -29.23 6.98 -22.41
C PHE A 666 -30.58 7.57 -22.90
N GLY A 667 -31.50 6.75 -23.42
CA GLY A 667 -32.79 7.24 -23.92
C GLY A 667 -33.48 6.36 -24.97
N GLN A 668 -34.54 6.91 -25.56
CA GLN A 668 -35.32 6.29 -26.64
C GLN A 668 -34.99 6.97 -27.98
N VAL A 669 -34.88 6.20 -29.06
CA VAL A 669 -34.55 6.69 -30.39
C VAL A 669 -35.70 6.44 -31.35
N TYR A 670 -36.14 7.48 -32.05
CA TYR A 670 -37.23 7.45 -33.02
C TYR A 670 -36.76 7.81 -34.42
N LYS A 671 -37.27 7.10 -35.44
CA LYS A 671 -37.20 7.54 -36.83
C LYS A 671 -38.11 8.75 -37.02
N GLY A 672 -37.65 9.75 -37.77
CA GLY A 672 -38.45 10.88 -38.21
C GLY A 672 -38.29 11.13 -39.70
N VAL A 673 -39.29 11.75 -40.32
CA VAL A 673 -39.25 12.23 -41.70
C VAL A 673 -39.47 13.73 -41.70
N LEU A 674 -38.51 14.50 -42.22
CA LEU A 674 -38.62 15.95 -42.32
C LEU A 674 -39.56 16.38 -43.47
N PRO A 675 -40.08 17.63 -43.47
CA PRO A 675 -40.99 18.11 -44.52
C PRO A 675 -40.39 18.14 -45.94
N ASP A 676 -39.05 18.09 -46.03
CA ASP A 676 -38.24 17.98 -47.24
C ASP A 676 -38.00 16.52 -47.69
N GLY A 677 -38.51 15.54 -46.94
CA GLY A 677 -38.33 14.11 -47.18
C GLY A 677 -37.15 13.47 -46.44
N SER A 678 -36.25 14.27 -45.84
CA SER A 678 -35.03 13.74 -45.20
C SER A 678 -35.35 12.82 -44.01
N LEU A 679 -34.72 11.65 -43.98
CA LEU A 679 -34.79 10.74 -42.83
C LEU A 679 -33.85 11.20 -41.71
N ILE A 680 -34.33 11.16 -40.47
CA ILE A 680 -33.57 11.53 -39.27
C ILE A 680 -33.74 10.51 -38.14
N ALA A 681 -32.73 10.39 -37.29
CA ALA A 681 -32.82 9.68 -36.02
C ALA A 681 -32.91 10.70 -34.86
N VAL A 682 -33.96 10.63 -34.05
CA VAL A 682 -34.23 11.54 -32.93
C VAL A 682 -34.01 10.79 -31.61
N LYS A 683 -32.90 11.10 -30.92
CA LYS A 683 -32.53 10.57 -29.60
C LYS A 683 -33.15 11.46 -28.51
N GLN A 684 -34.13 10.93 -27.77
CA GLN A 684 -34.78 11.61 -26.64
C GLN A 684 -34.08 11.25 -25.33
N LEU A 685 -33.52 12.25 -24.65
CA LEU A 685 -32.79 12.06 -23.39
C LEU A 685 -33.65 12.34 -22.15
N SER A 686 -33.32 11.67 -21.04
CA SER A 686 -34.08 11.81 -19.78
C SER A 686 -33.65 13.04 -18.98
N SER A 687 -34.42 14.13 -19.10
CA SER A 687 -34.26 15.37 -18.32
C SER A 687 -34.55 15.22 -16.82
N LYS A 688 -35.06 14.07 -16.37
CA LYS A 688 -35.31 13.76 -14.95
C LYS A 688 -34.04 13.35 -14.19
N SER A 689 -32.89 13.17 -14.87
CA SER A 689 -31.62 12.80 -14.22
C SER A 689 -30.53 13.87 -14.45
N LYS A 690 -29.66 14.06 -13.46
CA LYS A 690 -28.45 14.90 -13.61
C LYS A 690 -27.43 14.30 -14.60
N GLN A 691 -27.62 13.04 -15.00
CA GLN A 691 -26.74 12.33 -15.91
C GLN A 691 -27.12 12.64 -17.37
N GLY A 692 -28.39 12.50 -17.74
CA GLY A 692 -28.87 12.78 -19.11
C GLY A 692 -28.62 14.23 -19.56
N SER A 693 -28.76 15.21 -18.65
CA SER A 693 -28.40 16.61 -18.95
C SER A 693 -26.90 16.83 -19.16
N ARG A 694 -26.03 16.00 -18.56
CA ARG A 694 -24.58 16.07 -18.76
C ARG A 694 -24.18 15.37 -20.07
N GLU A 695 -24.76 14.22 -20.35
CA GLU A 695 -24.57 13.47 -21.60
C GLU A 695 -25.02 14.29 -22.81
N PHE A 696 -26.16 14.99 -22.72
CA PHE A 696 -26.63 15.94 -23.74
C PHE A 696 -25.59 17.01 -24.10
N VAL A 697 -25.00 17.66 -23.10
CA VAL A 697 -23.98 18.71 -23.30
C VAL A 697 -22.67 18.12 -23.81
N ASN A 698 -22.22 16.99 -23.25
CA ASN A 698 -21.05 16.25 -23.74
C ASN A 698 -21.21 15.91 -25.24
N GLU A 699 -22.34 15.29 -25.62
CA GLU A 699 -22.55 14.79 -26.97
C GLU A 699 -22.63 15.94 -27.99
N ILE A 700 -23.28 17.05 -27.65
CA ILE A 700 -23.25 18.30 -28.44
C ILE A 700 -21.83 18.84 -28.60
N VAL A 701 -21.08 19.01 -27.49
CA VAL A 701 -19.76 19.65 -27.49
C VAL A 701 -18.71 18.79 -28.22
N MET A 702 -18.74 17.47 -28.04
CA MET A 702 -17.78 16.57 -28.66
C MET A 702 -18.02 16.40 -30.16
N ILE A 703 -19.28 16.19 -30.59
CA ILE A 703 -19.56 15.76 -31.97
C ILE A 703 -19.72 16.92 -32.96
N SER A 704 -20.12 18.12 -32.50
CA SER A 704 -20.35 19.27 -33.38
C SER A 704 -19.08 19.81 -34.06
N ALA A 705 -17.91 19.52 -33.49
CA ALA A 705 -16.60 19.88 -34.04
C ALA A 705 -15.97 18.78 -34.91
N LEU A 706 -16.65 17.65 -35.12
CA LEU A 706 -16.11 16.46 -35.80
C LEU A 706 -16.85 16.17 -37.11
N GLN A 707 -16.10 15.93 -38.18
CA GLN A 707 -16.64 15.48 -39.47
C GLN A 707 -15.68 14.47 -40.09
N HIS A 708 -16.11 13.21 -40.16
CA HIS A 708 -15.34 12.10 -40.72
C HIS A 708 -16.31 11.01 -41.22
N PRO A 709 -16.09 10.32 -42.36
CA PRO A 709 -17.06 9.38 -42.93
C PRO A 709 -17.48 8.23 -42.02
N ASN A 710 -16.63 7.83 -41.07
CA ASN A 710 -16.90 6.76 -40.10
C ASN A 710 -17.37 7.27 -38.71
N LEU A 711 -17.86 8.50 -38.61
CA LEU A 711 -18.54 9.03 -37.42
C LEU A 711 -19.98 9.46 -37.79
N VAL A 712 -20.95 9.24 -36.90
CA VAL A 712 -22.35 9.65 -37.16
C VAL A 712 -22.49 11.17 -37.06
N LYS A 713 -23.10 11.78 -38.08
CA LYS A 713 -23.31 13.23 -38.14
C LYS A 713 -24.49 13.71 -37.29
N LEU A 714 -24.21 14.56 -36.29
CA LEU A 714 -25.26 15.34 -35.63
C LEU A 714 -25.76 16.43 -36.59
N LEU A 715 -27.05 16.41 -36.90
CA LEU A 715 -27.73 17.43 -37.71
C LEU A 715 -28.27 18.58 -36.85
N GLY A 716 -28.59 18.33 -35.57
CA GLY A 716 -29.10 19.36 -34.69
C GLY A 716 -29.53 18.93 -33.29
N CYS A 717 -30.09 19.88 -32.54
CA CYS A 717 -30.68 19.65 -31.23
C CYS A 717 -32.01 20.41 -31.03
N CYS A 718 -32.74 20.08 -29.96
CA CYS A 718 -33.91 20.81 -29.47
C CYS A 718 -33.87 20.89 -27.94
N ILE A 719 -34.13 22.09 -27.41
CA ILE A 719 -34.11 22.44 -25.99
C ILE A 719 -35.38 23.26 -25.67
N GLU A 720 -36.52 22.58 -25.52
CA GLU A 720 -37.80 23.25 -25.22
C GLU A 720 -38.33 22.82 -23.84
N GLY A 721 -38.31 23.76 -22.89
CA GLY A 721 -38.71 23.52 -21.51
C GLY A 721 -37.84 22.46 -20.83
N SER A 722 -38.44 21.33 -20.47
CA SER A 722 -37.75 20.17 -19.89
C SER A 722 -37.53 19.04 -20.91
N GLN A 723 -37.57 19.31 -22.21
CA GLN A 723 -37.36 18.29 -23.25
C GLN A 723 -36.07 18.53 -24.03
N LEU A 724 -35.20 17.52 -24.04
CA LEU A 724 -33.88 17.52 -24.67
C LEU A 724 -33.85 16.44 -25.76
N PHE A 725 -33.58 16.84 -27.00
CA PHE A 725 -33.46 15.92 -28.13
C PHE A 725 -32.20 16.21 -28.94
N LEU A 726 -31.57 15.14 -29.44
CA LEU A 726 -30.48 15.19 -30.42
C LEU A 726 -30.96 14.57 -31.72
N ILE A 727 -30.62 15.19 -32.84
CA ILE A 727 -31.08 14.83 -34.18
C ILE A 727 -29.85 14.47 -35.02
N TYR A 728 -29.81 13.24 -35.51
CA TYR A 728 -28.74 12.71 -36.35
C TYR A 728 -29.27 12.38 -37.74
N GLU A 729 -28.34 12.17 -38.68
CA GLU A 729 -28.63 11.36 -39.87
C GLU A 729 -29.23 10.01 -39.46
N TYR A 730 -30.20 9.52 -40.23
CA TYR A 730 -30.74 8.18 -40.05
C TYR A 730 -29.71 7.13 -40.52
N MET A 731 -29.83 5.90 -40.03
CA MET A 731 -28.96 4.77 -40.35
C MET A 731 -29.85 3.60 -40.73
N GLU A 732 -29.87 3.27 -42.02
CA GLU A 732 -30.82 2.35 -42.64
C GLU A 732 -30.72 0.95 -42.03
N ASN A 733 -29.49 0.48 -41.82
CA ASN A 733 -29.17 -0.85 -41.33
C ASN A 733 -29.00 -0.92 -39.79
N ASN A 734 -29.29 0.17 -39.07
CA ASN A 734 -29.30 0.26 -37.60
C ASN A 734 -27.93 -0.13 -36.99
N SER A 735 -27.88 -0.70 -35.78
CA SER A 735 -26.61 -1.03 -35.10
C SER A 735 -26.00 -2.36 -35.51
N LEU A 736 -24.67 -2.44 -35.46
CA LEU A 736 -23.89 -3.64 -35.75
C LEU A 736 -24.27 -4.82 -34.84
N ALA A 737 -24.60 -4.56 -33.57
CA ALA A 737 -25.14 -5.57 -32.65
C ALA A 737 -26.45 -6.20 -33.15
N ARG A 738 -27.32 -5.43 -33.83
CA ARG A 738 -28.55 -5.96 -34.43
C ARG A 738 -28.27 -6.78 -35.69
N ALA A 739 -27.24 -6.42 -36.46
CA ALA A 739 -26.83 -7.17 -37.64
C ALA A 739 -26.16 -8.51 -37.28
N LEU A 740 -25.34 -8.55 -36.21
CA LEU A 740 -24.62 -9.75 -35.78
C LEU A 740 -25.44 -10.66 -34.84
N PHE A 741 -26.22 -10.10 -33.91
CA PHE A 741 -26.85 -10.84 -32.80
C PHE A 741 -28.38 -10.77 -32.79
N GLY A 742 -29.01 -10.36 -33.89
CA GLY A 742 -30.46 -10.29 -34.00
C GLY A 742 -31.12 -11.68 -33.99
N SER A 743 -32.42 -11.70 -33.69
CA SER A 743 -33.25 -12.89 -33.83
C SER A 743 -33.52 -13.24 -35.29
N GLU A 744 -33.72 -14.53 -35.55
CA GLU A 744 -33.93 -15.06 -36.90
C GLU A 744 -35.06 -14.33 -37.64
N GLY A 745 -34.82 -14.02 -38.92
CA GLY A 745 -35.70 -13.21 -39.76
C GLY A 745 -35.37 -11.71 -39.82
N ILE A 746 -34.41 -11.20 -39.01
CA ILE A 746 -33.97 -9.79 -39.04
C ILE A 746 -32.47 -9.64 -39.42
N ASN A 747 -31.71 -10.73 -39.45
CA ASN A 747 -30.25 -10.68 -39.57
C ASN A 747 -29.77 -10.36 -41.00
N LEU A 748 -29.09 -9.22 -41.12
CA LEU A 748 -28.26 -8.90 -42.29
C LEU A 748 -27.09 -9.88 -42.34
N THR A 749 -27.01 -10.70 -43.40
CA THR A 749 -25.91 -11.65 -43.59
C THR A 749 -24.62 -10.92 -43.96
N LEU A 750 -23.92 -10.41 -42.96
CA LEU A 750 -22.62 -9.74 -43.14
C LEU A 750 -21.57 -10.77 -43.59
N ASP A 751 -21.20 -10.70 -44.87
CA ASP A 751 -20.14 -11.53 -45.43
C ASP A 751 -18.74 -11.11 -44.93
N TRP A 752 -17.72 -11.89 -45.27
CA TRP A 752 -16.37 -11.66 -44.77
C TRP A 752 -15.80 -10.29 -45.16
N GLN A 753 -15.98 -9.87 -46.42
CA GLN A 753 -15.45 -8.58 -46.88
C GLN A 753 -16.21 -7.40 -46.27
N THR A 754 -17.51 -7.54 -46.00
CA THR A 754 -18.29 -6.53 -45.25
C THR A 754 -17.85 -6.46 -43.79
N ARG A 755 -17.60 -7.59 -43.12
CA ARG A 755 -17.03 -7.61 -41.76
C ARG A 755 -15.66 -6.92 -41.71
N ARG A 756 -14.78 -7.19 -42.68
CA ARG A 756 -13.48 -6.52 -42.82
C ARG A 756 -13.61 -5.02 -43.10
N LYS A 757 -14.52 -4.62 -43.99
CA LYS A 757 -14.88 -3.21 -44.30
C LYS A 757 -15.34 -2.48 -43.03
N ILE A 758 -16.17 -3.12 -42.21
CA ILE A 758 -16.67 -2.60 -40.94
C ILE A 758 -15.50 -2.39 -39.95
N CYS A 759 -14.66 -3.40 -39.72
CA CYS A 759 -13.47 -3.27 -38.85
C CYS A 759 -12.55 -2.12 -39.28
N LEU A 760 -12.28 -1.99 -40.59
CA LEU A 760 -11.45 -0.92 -41.14
C LEU A 760 -12.10 0.46 -40.99
N GLY A 761 -13.42 0.56 -41.16
CA GLY A 761 -14.17 1.80 -40.93
C GLY A 761 -14.12 2.27 -39.48
N ILE A 762 -14.35 1.36 -38.52
CA ILE A 762 -14.24 1.67 -37.08
C ILE A 762 -12.80 2.08 -36.74
N ALA A 763 -11.80 1.37 -37.26
CA ALA A 763 -10.39 1.69 -37.01
C ALA A 763 -9.99 3.08 -37.52
N ARG A 764 -10.46 3.47 -38.72
CA ARG A 764 -10.28 4.83 -39.26
C ARG A 764 -11.02 5.88 -38.43
N GLY A 765 -12.25 5.60 -38.00
CA GLY A 765 -13.01 6.48 -37.11
C GLY A 765 -12.29 6.77 -35.78
N LEU A 766 -11.66 5.75 -35.17
CA LEU A 766 -10.86 5.91 -33.95
C LEU A 766 -9.52 6.59 -34.22
N ALA A 767 -8.80 6.24 -35.29
CA ALA A 767 -7.56 6.91 -35.69
C ALA A 767 -7.79 8.42 -35.91
N TYR A 768 -8.91 8.79 -36.53
CA TYR A 768 -9.32 10.19 -36.64
C TYR A 768 -9.49 10.85 -35.26
N LEU A 769 -10.23 10.22 -34.33
CA LEU A 769 -10.47 10.77 -32.98
C LEU A 769 -9.19 10.92 -32.13
N HIS A 770 -8.27 9.96 -32.22
CA HIS A 770 -7.05 9.90 -31.42
C HIS A 770 -5.87 10.68 -32.03
N GLU A 771 -5.71 10.65 -33.36
CA GLU A 771 -4.44 10.97 -34.02
C GLU A 771 -4.54 12.04 -35.11
N GLU A 772 -5.68 12.20 -35.79
CA GLU A 772 -5.82 13.17 -36.90
C GLU A 772 -6.61 14.44 -36.54
N SER A 773 -7.58 14.33 -35.62
CA SER A 773 -8.43 15.42 -35.14
C SER A 773 -7.65 16.60 -34.56
N ARG A 774 -8.21 17.82 -34.65
CA ARG A 774 -7.67 18.99 -33.92
C ARG A 774 -7.82 18.84 -32.40
N LEU A 775 -8.84 18.12 -31.95
CA LEU A 775 -9.16 17.87 -30.55
C LEU A 775 -9.10 16.37 -30.31
N LYS A 776 -8.11 15.91 -29.55
CA LYS A 776 -7.94 14.47 -29.27
C LYS A 776 -9.06 14.02 -28.34
N ILE A 777 -9.78 12.96 -28.73
CA ILE A 777 -10.99 12.51 -28.05
C ILE A 777 -10.95 11.01 -27.83
N VAL A 778 -11.12 10.58 -26.58
CA VAL A 778 -11.31 9.19 -26.18
C VAL A 778 -12.80 8.92 -26.02
N HIS A 779 -13.33 7.92 -26.73
CA HIS A 779 -14.76 7.62 -26.85
C HIS A 779 -15.32 6.88 -25.63
N ARG A 780 -14.55 5.94 -25.06
CA ARG A 780 -14.80 5.18 -23.82
C ARG A 780 -15.91 4.12 -23.85
N ASP A 781 -16.78 4.17 -24.84
CA ASP A 781 -17.91 3.22 -24.97
C ASP A 781 -18.03 2.65 -26.40
N ILE A 782 -16.92 2.09 -26.90
CA ILE A 782 -16.84 1.37 -28.18
C ILE A 782 -17.31 -0.07 -27.97
N LYS A 783 -18.38 -0.45 -28.68
CA LYS A 783 -19.10 -1.73 -28.59
C LYS A 783 -20.05 -1.89 -29.78
N ALA A 784 -20.53 -3.10 -30.06
CA ALA A 784 -21.36 -3.38 -31.22
C ALA A 784 -22.69 -2.60 -31.27
N THR A 785 -23.25 -2.15 -30.13
CA THR A 785 -24.48 -1.32 -30.12
C THR A 785 -24.25 0.12 -30.59
N ASN A 786 -23.02 0.61 -30.47
CA ASN A 786 -22.67 2.02 -30.69
C ASN A 786 -21.98 2.24 -32.06
N ILE A 787 -21.77 1.17 -32.82
CA ILE A 787 -21.47 1.23 -34.25
C ILE A 787 -22.79 1.10 -35.01
N LEU A 788 -23.10 2.09 -35.85
CA LEU A 788 -24.25 2.08 -36.75
C LEU A 788 -23.80 1.81 -38.20
N LEU A 789 -24.72 1.32 -39.02
CA LEU A 789 -24.53 0.97 -40.41
C LEU A 789 -25.47 1.79 -41.30
N ASP A 790 -24.90 2.49 -42.29
CA ASP A 790 -25.66 3.17 -43.34
C ASP A 790 -26.14 2.18 -44.43
N GLU A 791 -26.85 2.69 -45.44
CA GLU A 791 -27.37 1.92 -46.59
C GLU A 791 -26.31 0.99 -47.24
N ASP A 792 -25.08 1.49 -47.41
CA ASP A 792 -23.92 0.78 -47.99
C ASP A 792 -23.18 -0.15 -47.00
N LEU A 793 -23.71 -0.35 -45.78
CA LEU A 793 -23.07 -1.09 -44.69
C LEU A 793 -21.69 -0.52 -44.29
N ASN A 794 -21.47 0.79 -44.43
CA ASN A 794 -20.30 1.45 -43.85
C ASN A 794 -20.50 1.62 -42.33
N ALA A 795 -19.46 1.33 -41.55
CA ALA A 795 -19.49 1.53 -40.10
C ALA A 795 -19.32 3.00 -39.72
N LYS A 796 -20.21 3.52 -38.86
CA LYS A 796 -20.13 4.84 -38.23
C LYS A 796 -20.20 4.75 -36.71
N ILE A 797 -19.25 5.36 -36.01
CA ILE A 797 -19.20 5.43 -34.54
C ILE A 797 -20.21 6.46 -34.03
N SER A 798 -20.95 6.13 -32.97
CA SER A 798 -22.00 6.95 -32.37
C SER A 798 -21.95 6.93 -30.82
N ASP A 799 -22.79 7.76 -30.19
CA ASP A 799 -22.99 7.84 -28.73
C ASP A 799 -21.84 8.44 -27.92
N PHE A 800 -21.46 9.68 -28.28
CA PHE A 800 -20.39 10.46 -27.65
C PHE A 800 -20.73 10.98 -26.23
N GLY A 801 -21.84 10.55 -25.62
CA GLY A 801 -22.30 11.06 -24.31
C GLY A 801 -21.28 10.87 -23.17
N LEU A 802 -20.46 9.81 -23.23
CA LEU A 802 -19.38 9.55 -22.27
C LEU A 802 -18.02 10.13 -22.67
N ALA A 803 -17.83 10.56 -23.93
CA ALA A 803 -16.53 10.88 -24.51
C ALA A 803 -15.76 12.00 -23.77
N LYS A 804 -14.45 12.04 -23.98
CA LYS A 804 -13.52 12.93 -23.27
C LYS A 804 -12.43 13.50 -24.17
N LEU A 805 -12.19 14.80 -24.04
CA LEU A 805 -11.01 15.48 -24.57
C LEU A 805 -9.75 15.02 -23.83
N ASP A 806 -8.66 14.85 -24.57
CA ASP A 806 -7.30 14.62 -24.06
C ASP A 806 -6.45 15.88 -24.22
N GLU A 807 -5.82 16.33 -23.14
CA GLU A 807 -5.09 17.60 -23.08
C GLU A 807 -3.58 17.36 -23.21
N HIS A 808 -3.01 17.88 -24.32
CA HIS A 808 -1.62 17.67 -24.72
C HIS A 808 -0.62 17.92 -23.59
N GLY A 809 0.17 16.89 -23.25
CA GLY A 809 1.13 16.90 -22.14
C GLY A 809 0.73 16.00 -20.96
N SER A 810 -0.54 15.57 -20.89
CA SER A 810 -1.00 14.57 -19.93
C SER A 810 -0.49 13.17 -20.29
N THR A 811 -0.16 12.34 -19.30
CA THR A 811 0.13 10.90 -19.52
C THR A 811 -1.14 10.03 -19.57
N HIS A 812 -2.23 10.55 -19.01
CA HIS A 812 -3.57 9.96 -18.99
C HIS A 812 -4.60 11.01 -18.54
N ILE A 813 -5.86 10.83 -18.91
CA ILE A 813 -6.99 11.58 -18.38
C ILE A 813 -7.46 10.87 -17.10
N SER A 814 -7.25 11.46 -15.92
CA SER A 814 -7.86 10.97 -14.69
C SER A 814 -9.36 11.30 -14.67
N THR A 815 -10.23 10.28 -14.71
CA THR A 815 -11.69 10.51 -14.75
C THR A 815 -12.52 9.40 -14.14
N ARG A 816 -13.77 9.69 -13.76
CA ARG A 816 -14.70 8.69 -13.23
C ARG A 816 -14.90 7.58 -14.25
N ILE A 817 -14.64 6.33 -13.84
CA ILE A 817 -14.86 5.12 -14.62
C ILE A 817 -16.31 5.08 -15.11
N ALA A 818 -16.48 5.01 -16.43
CA ALA A 818 -17.74 4.78 -17.13
C ALA A 818 -17.44 4.32 -18.56
N GLY A 819 -18.25 3.38 -19.03
CA GLY A 819 -18.07 2.57 -20.23
C GLY A 819 -18.72 1.19 -19.99
N THR A 820 -18.83 0.35 -21.01
CA THR A 820 -19.54 -0.93 -20.90
C THR A 820 -18.62 -2.06 -20.39
N MET A 821 -19.11 -2.83 -19.42
CA MET A 821 -18.43 -4.01 -18.88
C MET A 821 -18.18 -5.05 -19.99
N GLY A 822 -17.03 -5.73 -19.95
CA GLY A 822 -16.54 -6.58 -21.03
C GLY A 822 -15.71 -5.84 -22.10
N TYR A 823 -15.98 -4.55 -22.34
CA TYR A 823 -15.21 -3.73 -23.31
C TYR A 823 -14.17 -2.82 -22.64
N MET A 824 -14.38 -2.42 -21.37
CA MET A 824 -13.45 -1.54 -20.65
C MET A 824 -12.06 -2.18 -20.46
N ALA A 825 -11.01 -1.43 -20.80
CA ALA A 825 -9.63 -1.86 -20.63
C ALA A 825 -9.24 -2.07 -19.15
N PRO A 826 -8.40 -3.06 -18.80
CA PRO A 826 -8.09 -3.40 -17.41
C PRO A 826 -7.50 -2.26 -16.59
N GLU A 827 -6.54 -1.49 -17.13
CA GLU A 827 -5.96 -0.33 -16.43
C GLU A 827 -6.99 0.76 -16.18
N TYR A 828 -7.92 0.97 -17.11
CA TYR A 828 -8.95 2.00 -16.99
C TYR A 828 -9.99 1.57 -15.95
N ALA A 829 -10.44 0.33 -16.00
CA ALA A 829 -11.38 -0.25 -15.03
C ALA A 829 -10.79 -0.39 -13.61
N MET A 830 -9.47 -0.64 -13.47
CA MET A 830 -8.82 -0.82 -12.17
C MET A 830 -8.26 0.48 -11.56
N LYS A 831 -7.83 1.45 -12.37
CA LYS A 831 -7.13 2.66 -11.88
C LYS A 831 -7.84 3.98 -12.22
N GLY A 832 -8.82 3.99 -13.12
CA GLY A 832 -9.45 5.21 -13.63
C GLY A 832 -8.56 6.03 -14.58
N TYR A 833 -7.39 5.50 -14.95
CA TYR A 833 -6.47 6.12 -15.89
C TYR A 833 -6.96 5.89 -17.32
N LEU A 834 -7.50 6.93 -17.96
CA LEU A 834 -8.01 6.86 -19.33
C LEU A 834 -6.96 7.35 -20.34
N THR A 835 -6.81 6.64 -21.44
CA THR A 835 -5.96 7.00 -22.60
C THR A 835 -6.65 6.54 -23.88
N ASP A 836 -6.16 6.95 -25.05
CA ASP A 836 -6.52 6.37 -26.36
C ASP A 836 -6.50 4.82 -26.32
N LYS A 837 -5.54 4.23 -25.59
CA LYS A 837 -5.37 2.78 -25.44
C LYS A 837 -6.56 2.07 -24.81
N ALA A 838 -7.46 2.79 -24.13
CA ALA A 838 -8.71 2.21 -23.63
C ALA A 838 -9.71 1.92 -24.77
N ASP A 839 -9.80 2.81 -25.76
CA ASP A 839 -10.58 2.58 -26.99
C ASP A 839 -9.92 1.50 -27.86
N VAL A 840 -8.58 1.46 -27.95
CA VAL A 840 -7.85 0.39 -28.67
C VAL A 840 -8.21 -0.99 -28.12
N TYR A 841 -8.27 -1.16 -26.79
CA TYR A 841 -8.70 -2.41 -26.17
C TYR A 841 -10.16 -2.73 -26.51
N SER A 842 -11.05 -1.74 -26.40
CA SER A 842 -12.48 -1.87 -26.70
C SER A 842 -12.72 -2.28 -28.16
N PHE A 843 -11.94 -1.72 -29.08
CA PHE A 843 -11.89 -2.11 -30.49
C PHE A 843 -11.39 -3.55 -30.69
N GLY A 844 -10.38 -4.00 -29.93
CA GLY A 844 -9.92 -5.38 -29.98
C GLY A 844 -10.99 -6.39 -29.57
N VAL A 845 -11.73 -6.10 -28.49
CA VAL A 845 -12.90 -6.92 -28.06
C VAL A 845 -13.99 -6.93 -29.14
N LEU A 846 -14.37 -5.76 -29.66
CA LEU A 846 -15.36 -5.63 -30.74
C LEU A 846 -14.92 -6.35 -32.03
N THR A 847 -13.62 -6.41 -32.31
CA THR A 847 -13.08 -7.15 -33.46
C THR A 847 -13.28 -8.67 -33.28
N LEU A 848 -13.13 -9.21 -32.07
CA LEU A 848 -13.48 -10.61 -31.80
C LEU A 848 -14.99 -10.87 -32.00
N GLU A 849 -15.86 -9.97 -31.55
CA GLU A 849 -17.32 -10.08 -31.76
C GLU A 849 -17.68 -10.16 -33.25
N ILE A 850 -17.09 -9.29 -34.08
CA ILE A 850 -17.34 -9.24 -35.53
C ILE A 850 -16.89 -10.54 -36.22
N ILE A 851 -15.73 -11.08 -35.85
CA ILE A 851 -15.18 -12.30 -36.48
C ILE A 851 -15.94 -13.56 -36.04
N THR A 852 -16.38 -13.61 -34.79
CA THR A 852 -16.99 -14.81 -34.18
C THR A 852 -18.51 -14.90 -34.34
N GLY A 853 -19.18 -13.78 -34.65
CA GLY A 853 -20.65 -13.70 -34.62
C GLY A 853 -21.23 -13.80 -33.19
N LYS A 854 -20.40 -13.72 -32.15
CA LYS A 854 -20.79 -13.94 -30.74
C LYS A 854 -20.69 -12.65 -29.92
N SER A 855 -21.69 -12.41 -29.07
CA SER A 855 -21.70 -11.27 -28.15
C SER A 855 -20.86 -11.55 -26.91
N ASN A 856 -19.89 -10.67 -26.65
CA ASN A 856 -18.98 -10.77 -25.50
C ASN A 856 -19.69 -10.62 -24.14
N THR A 857 -20.89 -10.01 -24.10
CA THR A 857 -21.66 -9.84 -22.85
C THR A 857 -22.65 -10.97 -22.58
N ASN A 858 -22.99 -11.78 -23.58
CA ASN A 858 -24.07 -12.78 -23.51
C ASN A 858 -23.60 -14.21 -23.78
N TYR A 859 -22.30 -14.44 -24.01
CA TYR A 859 -21.75 -15.76 -24.32
C TYR A 859 -21.52 -16.60 -23.06
N LEU A 860 -22.15 -17.78 -23.01
CA LEU A 860 -21.95 -18.80 -21.99
C LEU A 860 -21.84 -20.17 -22.68
N PRO A 861 -20.63 -20.71 -22.90
CA PRO A 861 -20.45 -22.11 -23.28
C PRO A 861 -20.62 -22.99 -22.03
N GLU A 862 -21.51 -23.98 -22.08
CA GLU A 862 -22.09 -24.64 -20.88
C GLU A 862 -21.13 -25.45 -19.99
N GLU A 863 -19.86 -25.61 -20.37
CA GLU A 863 -18.89 -26.43 -19.61
C GLU A 863 -17.74 -25.63 -18.96
N TYR A 864 -17.41 -24.42 -19.42
CA TYR A 864 -16.32 -23.62 -18.83
C TYR A 864 -16.58 -22.10 -18.89
N LEU A 865 -16.40 -21.43 -17.74
CA LEU A 865 -16.78 -20.04 -17.51
C LEU A 865 -15.69 -19.05 -18.01
N PHE A 866 -15.49 -19.00 -19.32
CA PHE A 866 -14.56 -18.11 -20.01
C PHE A 866 -15.30 -17.02 -20.81
N ASP A 867 -14.74 -15.80 -20.88
CA ASP A 867 -15.20 -14.78 -21.83
C ASP A 867 -14.63 -14.99 -23.25
N LEU A 868 -15.04 -14.15 -24.20
CA LEU A 868 -14.65 -14.28 -25.62
C LEU A 868 -13.14 -14.06 -25.85
N LEU A 869 -12.49 -13.28 -24.99
CA LEU A 869 -11.06 -12.98 -25.05
C LEU A 869 -10.22 -14.08 -24.40
N ASP A 870 -10.66 -14.64 -23.27
CA ASP A 870 -10.04 -15.82 -22.65
C ASP A 870 -10.10 -17.03 -23.59
N TRP A 871 -11.26 -17.27 -24.25
CA TRP A 871 -11.40 -18.33 -25.24
C TRP A 871 -10.45 -18.14 -26.43
N ALA A 872 -10.25 -16.90 -26.87
CA ALA A 872 -9.29 -16.58 -27.94
C ALA A 872 -7.82 -16.77 -27.51
N HIS A 873 -7.44 -16.38 -26.29
CA HIS A 873 -6.11 -16.65 -25.74
C HIS A 873 -5.85 -18.16 -25.52
N MET A 874 -6.88 -18.96 -25.23
CA MET A 874 -6.77 -20.42 -25.17
C MET A 874 -6.48 -21.01 -26.57
N LEU A 875 -7.30 -20.67 -27.57
CA LEU A 875 -7.14 -21.19 -28.94
C LEU A 875 -5.84 -20.73 -29.60
N GLN A 876 -5.34 -19.53 -29.28
CA GLN A 876 -4.02 -19.05 -29.68
C GLN A 876 -2.89 -19.96 -29.18
N LYS A 877 -2.92 -20.37 -27.90
CA LYS A 877 -1.93 -21.31 -27.32
C LYS A 877 -1.99 -22.70 -27.95
N GLN A 878 -3.16 -23.09 -28.46
CA GLN A 878 -3.40 -24.38 -29.13
C GLN A 878 -3.16 -24.33 -30.66
N GLY A 879 -2.62 -23.22 -31.20
CA GLY A 879 -2.43 -23.03 -32.65
C GLY A 879 -3.73 -23.10 -33.48
N SER A 880 -4.89 -23.06 -32.83
CA SER A 880 -6.20 -23.38 -33.39
C SER A 880 -7.09 -22.13 -33.55
N LEU A 881 -6.48 -20.96 -33.71
CA LEU A 881 -7.16 -19.66 -33.58
C LEU A 881 -8.26 -19.45 -34.64
N HIS A 882 -8.13 -20.08 -35.82
CA HIS A 882 -9.17 -20.10 -36.87
C HIS A 882 -10.53 -20.64 -36.40
N LYS A 883 -10.57 -21.47 -35.34
CA LYS A 883 -11.83 -22.04 -34.80
C LYS A 883 -12.75 -21.01 -34.14
N LEU A 884 -12.31 -19.75 -34.03
CA LEU A 884 -13.12 -18.62 -33.62
C LEU A 884 -14.02 -18.06 -34.73
N VAL A 885 -13.70 -18.29 -36.01
CA VAL A 885 -14.44 -17.66 -37.12
C VAL A 885 -15.87 -18.18 -37.14
N ASP A 886 -16.81 -17.25 -37.31
CA ASP A 886 -18.25 -17.49 -37.35
C ASP A 886 -18.62 -18.62 -38.35
N PRO A 887 -19.21 -19.75 -37.88
CA PRO A 887 -19.60 -20.86 -38.75
C PRO A 887 -20.55 -20.48 -39.88
N VAL A 888 -21.31 -19.38 -39.75
CA VAL A 888 -22.21 -18.88 -40.81
C VAL A 888 -21.44 -18.40 -42.05
N LEU A 889 -20.15 -18.08 -41.92
CA LEU A 889 -19.27 -17.74 -43.05
C LEU A 889 -18.81 -18.98 -43.85
N ALA A 890 -19.03 -20.19 -43.34
CA ALA A 890 -18.62 -21.46 -43.95
C ALA A 890 -17.12 -21.46 -44.38
N THR A 891 -16.83 -21.50 -45.68
CA THR A 891 -15.48 -21.38 -46.26
C THR A 891 -15.30 -20.11 -47.09
N ASN A 892 -16.21 -19.13 -46.98
CA ASN A 892 -16.21 -17.91 -47.79
C ASN A 892 -15.38 -16.78 -47.14
N TYR A 893 -14.16 -17.11 -46.71
CA TYR A 893 -13.16 -16.18 -46.18
C TYR A 893 -11.74 -16.70 -46.48
N SER A 894 -10.75 -15.81 -46.44
CA SER A 894 -9.33 -16.22 -46.47
C SER A 894 -8.85 -16.50 -45.06
N GLU A 895 -8.29 -17.69 -44.81
CA GLU A 895 -7.73 -18.04 -43.50
C GLU A 895 -6.62 -17.06 -43.06
N ASP A 896 -5.81 -16.57 -44.00
CA ASP A 896 -4.78 -15.56 -43.72
C ASP A 896 -5.39 -14.20 -43.30
N GLU A 897 -6.46 -13.75 -43.97
CA GLU A 897 -7.16 -12.52 -43.58
C GLU A 897 -7.83 -12.67 -42.21
N ALA A 898 -8.43 -13.84 -41.94
CA ALA A 898 -9.06 -14.13 -40.66
C ALA A 898 -8.04 -14.20 -39.52
N LEU A 899 -6.91 -14.89 -39.75
CA LEU A 899 -5.81 -14.97 -38.80
C LEU A 899 -5.14 -13.60 -38.58
N GLN A 900 -5.03 -12.76 -39.61
CA GLN A 900 -4.58 -11.37 -39.50
C GLN A 900 -5.51 -10.56 -38.59
N LEU A 901 -6.83 -10.60 -38.82
CA LEU A 901 -7.80 -9.88 -38.00
C LEU A 901 -7.85 -10.39 -36.55
N LEU A 902 -7.74 -11.71 -36.34
CA LEU A 902 -7.67 -12.34 -35.00
C LEU A 902 -6.35 -12.03 -34.27
N ASN A 903 -5.25 -11.83 -34.99
CA ASN A 903 -4.00 -11.38 -34.38
C ASN A 903 -4.02 -9.87 -34.09
N VAL A 904 -4.71 -9.05 -34.90
CA VAL A 904 -4.94 -7.62 -34.60
C VAL A 904 -5.74 -7.47 -33.31
N SER A 905 -6.84 -8.20 -33.13
CA SER A 905 -7.65 -8.10 -31.91
C SER A 905 -6.84 -8.43 -30.65
N LEU A 906 -6.06 -9.51 -30.66
CA LEU A 906 -5.23 -9.96 -29.53
C LEU A 906 -4.02 -9.05 -29.23
N VAL A 907 -3.56 -8.28 -30.22
CA VAL A 907 -2.56 -7.22 -30.03
C VAL A 907 -3.23 -5.95 -29.48
N CYS A 908 -4.45 -5.63 -29.91
CA CYS A 908 -5.25 -4.53 -29.38
C CYS A 908 -5.74 -4.76 -27.94
N THR A 909 -6.08 -5.99 -27.53
CA THR A 909 -6.51 -6.33 -26.16
C THR A 909 -5.37 -6.56 -25.17
N ASN A 910 -4.12 -6.21 -25.52
CA ASN A 910 -2.98 -6.50 -24.64
C ASN A 910 -3.15 -5.92 -23.22
N LYS A 911 -2.83 -6.70 -22.18
CA LYS A 911 -2.95 -6.27 -20.77
C LYS A 911 -2.10 -5.03 -20.43
N PHE A 912 -1.04 -4.76 -21.19
CA PHE A 912 -0.21 -3.57 -21.03
C PHE A 912 -0.56 -2.51 -22.10
N PRO A 913 -1.03 -1.30 -21.72
CA PRO A 913 -1.42 -0.26 -22.68
C PRO A 913 -0.30 0.14 -23.64
N LEU A 914 0.93 0.24 -23.13
CA LEU A 914 2.14 0.55 -23.90
C LEU A 914 2.52 -0.51 -24.94
N ARG A 915 1.86 -1.68 -24.93
CA ARG A 915 2.01 -2.73 -25.95
C ARG A 915 0.86 -2.77 -26.96
N ARG A 916 -0.17 -1.93 -26.78
CA ARG A 916 -1.26 -1.76 -27.76
C ARG A 916 -0.83 -0.73 -28.81
N PRO A 917 -1.03 -0.99 -30.11
CA PRO A 917 -0.70 -0.05 -31.18
C PRO A 917 -1.54 1.24 -31.08
N PRO A 918 -1.11 2.35 -31.71
CA PRO A 918 -2.01 3.44 -32.07
C PRO A 918 -2.96 3.01 -33.19
N MET A 919 -4.12 3.65 -33.32
CA MET A 919 -5.16 3.21 -34.26
C MET A 919 -4.78 3.44 -35.72
N SER A 920 -3.93 4.43 -36.03
CA SER A 920 -3.27 4.58 -37.34
C SER A 920 -2.48 3.32 -37.75
N THR A 921 -1.79 2.69 -36.79
CA THR A 921 -1.07 1.44 -37.00
C THR A 921 -2.03 0.26 -37.13
N VAL A 922 -3.16 0.26 -36.43
CA VAL A 922 -4.23 -0.75 -36.61
C VAL A 922 -4.83 -0.67 -38.02
N VAL A 923 -5.10 0.54 -38.53
CA VAL A 923 -5.52 0.75 -39.94
C VAL A 923 -4.47 0.20 -40.90
N SER A 924 -3.18 0.53 -40.69
CA SER A 924 -2.07 0.01 -41.51
C SER A 924 -1.93 -1.52 -41.45
N MET A 925 -2.25 -2.15 -40.31
CA MET A 925 -2.30 -3.60 -40.16
C MET A 925 -3.48 -4.22 -40.93
N LEU A 926 -4.69 -3.64 -40.86
CA LEU A 926 -5.89 -4.13 -41.57
C LEU A 926 -5.82 -3.92 -43.09
N GLU A 927 -5.09 -2.90 -43.53
CA GLU A 927 -4.76 -2.63 -44.94
C GLU A 927 -3.59 -3.49 -45.45
N GLY A 928 -3.00 -4.38 -44.61
CA GLY A 928 -1.91 -5.28 -45.00
C GLY A 928 -0.54 -4.61 -45.20
N ARG A 929 -0.41 -3.31 -44.86
CA ARG A 929 0.83 -2.54 -45.01
C ARG A 929 1.82 -2.73 -43.86
N THR A 930 1.37 -3.26 -42.72
CA THR A 930 2.20 -3.52 -41.54
C THR A 930 1.99 -4.95 -41.02
N PRO A 931 3.05 -5.77 -40.85
CA PRO A 931 2.91 -7.14 -40.37
C PRO A 931 2.51 -7.17 -38.89
N VAL A 932 1.53 -8.01 -38.56
CA VAL A 932 1.02 -8.16 -37.19
C VAL A 932 1.97 -9.04 -36.37
N ARG A 933 2.62 -8.47 -35.36
CA ARG A 933 3.54 -9.20 -34.47
C ARG A 933 2.89 -9.49 -33.12
N VAL A 934 2.43 -10.73 -32.94
CA VAL A 934 1.94 -11.22 -31.65
C VAL A 934 3.13 -11.49 -30.71
N PRO A 935 3.13 -10.97 -29.47
CA PRO A 935 4.13 -11.35 -28.47
C PRO A 935 3.91 -12.80 -27.99
N SER A 936 4.90 -13.67 -28.19
CA SER A 936 4.88 -15.04 -27.66
C SER A 936 4.89 -15.05 -26.13
N MET A 937 3.86 -15.63 -25.50
CA MET A 937 3.86 -15.88 -24.05
C MET A 937 4.69 -17.12 -23.68
N GLU A 938 6.00 -17.12 -23.96
CA GLU A 938 6.90 -18.11 -23.37
C GLU A 938 7.07 -17.85 -21.87
N TYR A 939 6.18 -18.42 -21.06
CA TYR A 939 6.33 -18.52 -19.62
C TYR A 939 7.34 -19.64 -19.31
N ARG A 940 8.64 -19.40 -19.54
CA ARG A 940 9.72 -20.34 -19.18
C ARG A 940 9.85 -20.45 -17.66
N VAL A 941 9.03 -21.30 -17.06
CA VAL A 941 9.30 -21.84 -15.73
C VAL A 941 10.50 -22.78 -15.85
N GLN A 942 11.69 -22.30 -15.49
CA GLN A 942 12.87 -23.15 -15.35
C GLN A 942 12.73 -24.00 -14.08
N VAL A 943 12.00 -25.11 -14.19
CA VAL A 943 12.10 -26.21 -13.23
C VAL A 943 13.43 -26.92 -13.49
N THR A 944 14.46 -26.56 -12.73
CA THR A 944 15.68 -27.36 -12.65
C THR A 944 15.39 -28.62 -11.83
N HIS A 945 14.90 -29.67 -12.48
CA HIS A 945 15.05 -31.00 -11.91
C HIS A 945 16.55 -31.35 -11.86
N ALA A 946 17.01 -31.82 -10.70
CA ALA A 946 18.37 -32.30 -10.55
C ALA A 946 18.48 -33.70 -11.16
N ASP A 947 19.53 -33.94 -11.94
CA ASP A 947 19.87 -35.29 -12.41
C ASP A 947 20.17 -36.24 -11.24
N GLY A 948 19.73 -37.49 -11.36
CA GLY A 948 19.67 -38.45 -10.26
C GLY A 948 19.65 -39.92 -10.70
N ASP A 949 20.49 -40.24 -11.69
CA ASP A 949 20.84 -41.58 -12.20
C ASP A 949 19.74 -42.48 -12.79
N CYS A 950 20.18 -43.34 -13.73
CA CYS A 950 19.32 -44.21 -14.54
C CYS A 950 19.36 -45.68 -14.08
N VAL A 951 18.18 -46.32 -14.00
CA VAL A 951 18.06 -47.78 -14.18
C VAL A 951 16.82 -48.06 -15.06
N ASN A 952 16.98 -48.95 -16.04
CA ASN A 952 15.93 -49.33 -17.00
C ASN A 952 14.91 -50.31 -16.41
N SER A 953 13.64 -50.21 -16.82
CA SER A 953 12.90 -51.38 -17.35
C SER A 953 11.55 -51.04 -18.01
N SER A 954 11.40 -51.48 -19.27
CA SER A 954 10.18 -51.93 -19.96
C SER A 954 8.78 -51.37 -19.59
N SER A 955 8.23 -50.62 -20.54
CA SER A 955 6.84 -50.65 -21.03
C SER A 955 5.89 -51.76 -20.54
N SER A 956 4.67 -51.38 -20.17
CA SER A 956 3.45 -52.18 -20.42
C SER A 956 2.22 -51.29 -20.68
N THR A 957 1.26 -51.82 -21.43
CA THR A 957 0.10 -51.12 -22.01
C THR A 957 -1.12 -51.04 -21.07
N HIS A 958 -2.05 -50.14 -21.43
CA HIS A 958 -3.47 -50.10 -21.05
C HIS A 958 -4.04 -51.28 -20.21
N SER A 959 -4.74 -50.92 -19.12
CA SER A 959 -6.11 -51.40 -18.91
C SER A 959 -6.90 -50.42 -18.03
N SER A 960 -8.21 -50.32 -18.25
CA SER A 960 -9.14 -49.52 -17.46
C SER A 960 -10.06 -50.40 -16.62
N ARG A 961 -10.31 -49.98 -15.36
CA ARG A 961 -11.47 -50.30 -14.50
C ARG A 961 -11.32 -49.53 -13.19
N GLU A 962 -12.21 -48.58 -12.90
CA GLU A 962 -13.53 -48.74 -12.25
C GLU A 962 -13.42 -48.93 -10.72
N TYR A 963 -13.95 -47.92 -10.00
CA TYR A 963 -14.30 -47.93 -8.57
C TYR A 963 -15.32 -49.06 -8.27
N PRO A 964 -15.37 -49.65 -7.04
CA PRO A 964 -15.92 -48.90 -5.89
C PRO A 964 -15.42 -49.25 -4.48
N SER A 965 -15.14 -48.20 -3.69
CA SER A 965 -15.67 -47.97 -2.32
C SER A 965 -15.54 -46.48 -1.99
#